data_AF-A0A0D2MP60-F1
#
_entry.id   AF-A0A0D2MP60-F1
#
_cell.length_a   1.000
_cell.length_b   1.000
_cell.length_c   1.000
_cell.angle_alpha   90.00
_cell.angle_beta   90.00
_cell.angle_gamma   90.00
#
_symmetry.space_group_name_H-M   'P 1'
#
loop_
_entity.id
_entity.type
_entity.pdbx_description
1 polymer ?
#
loop_
_entity_poly.entity_id
_entity_poly.type
_entity_poly.pdbx_seq_one_letter_code
_entity_poly.pdbx_strand_id
1 'polypeptide(L)'
;MATADPNLFAKLHNFVVINPSLAGLAERLQLKRLVPVAVDRAIVEIMPPVVERSVTIACMTAYEMVTKDYAVDPDENRLRSAAHLMVSSLAGSLALVTCKEPLRVSLANQLHALLSGQMEAHVLEGALQVLVNDNLELGCSIIERAATDKAVRDIDKSLAAAYEARGNARARGQPFYERALYAQSQQGRFPAALPESLKPKPGLPQQQRVYEDFARMPRALPPHPLNASFRPDGAPPASPLQQPQDGSAVQVPDKPLQEGAVSAAAGPLQGVALSDGYVKWQLAADAACSRDPNAVLDASGELSALRELLRELLGGSEEAALLVGRRLIKHLWEVPGKAHASLHVDCLALAADVLSGGAGAGGAPAPGSPPAGPGGRRLAAELTQLWVALASEAKFNRDIGERLLARGLLLLPEVDAYLARVLVAQRPASAIDFGVLLVRAVKDGLAGAADVAATLDVLGKLAGSVAGGEQLLQLLSAARAASRVRAAERAELPAIGGLRDKGGDPAGLHQQVAGLFEEFARRCVVAPDEKMHAAFVQQLRAAGLLNMDDATDRMLRVLVELAVAHCLASETPGVRPDGGPAPGPLSFLALDPLVKLAACLTLVHGGGEAFLGSLLRMVVALVRRDAEDRGPAFNARPYLRLLAGLASEMGNGAEAGEPGALRLVRLIGEALLLLAPSRVPGFAFAYLELLAHRAIMPRLLGAPAAAAGPLALGDLYEALLLGLLGFLEPALRAAELTDPLRALYKGTLRLLLVLLHDFPEFLCDHHFRLCDVIPPPAIQMRNLILSAFPRNMRLPDPFTPNLKFDKLPEIAAPPQGAPPRDLLLPPPLRAQVDALLARRAQPGALQALVARLVLPAQGSQQKQGQAQQQQQQQQQQPGGQGQSPVAGQAASAALGLGIVGASVAPPALGGAGGAVRYAGSLLHALVLYVGGCHAPGSGVERDDPGLSLLAGLAGELDAEGRYLLLNAIANQLRYPNSHTYYFSCVLLTLFADAPTGPAGEALQAQITRVLLERLIVNRPHPWGLLITFIELIKNERFNFWNHPFTKAAPELEKLFESVARSCMAAPPAIKPQDVAAAAAGGTPQAAGVVG
;
A
#
# COMPACT_ATOMS: atom_id res chain seq x y z
N MET A 1 -12.80 -24.35 28.91
CA MET A 1 -11.79 -23.99 29.93
C MET A 1 -11.33 -25.20 30.73
N ALA A 2 -10.74 -26.22 30.09
CA ALA A 2 -10.17 -27.37 30.78
C ALA A 2 -9.12 -28.06 29.90
N THR A 3 -7.94 -27.45 29.75
CA THR A 3 -6.85 -28.06 28.96
C THR A 3 -5.45 -27.84 29.53
N ALA A 4 -5.33 -27.41 30.79
CA ALA A 4 -4.06 -27.42 31.50
C ALA A 4 -4.18 -28.36 32.69
N ASP A 5 -3.13 -29.13 32.97
CA ASP A 5 -3.08 -30.03 34.12
C ASP A 5 -3.36 -29.24 35.40
N PRO A 6 -4.44 -29.54 36.16
CA PRO A 6 -4.71 -28.87 37.42
C PRO A 6 -3.56 -29.04 38.44
N ASN A 7 -2.74 -30.07 38.24
CA ASN A 7 -1.52 -30.32 39.02
C ASN A 7 -0.36 -29.37 38.73
N LEU A 8 -0.31 -28.74 37.55
CA LEU A 8 0.76 -27.80 37.17
C LEU A 8 0.55 -26.44 37.88
N PHE A 9 -0.69 -25.94 37.85
CA PHE A 9 -1.07 -24.71 38.56
C PHE A 9 -1.01 -24.87 40.09
N ALA A 10 -1.34 -26.05 40.62
CA ALA A 10 -1.20 -26.36 42.04
C ALA A 10 0.25 -26.27 42.56
N LYS A 11 1.26 -26.35 41.70
CA LYS A 11 2.69 -26.29 42.05
C LYS A 11 3.39 -24.99 41.61
N LEU A 12 2.68 -24.05 41.00
CA LEU A 12 3.24 -22.80 40.45
C LEU A 12 4.01 -21.99 41.51
N HIS A 13 3.53 -22.01 42.76
CA HIS A 13 4.19 -21.38 43.90
C HIS A 13 5.62 -21.88 44.20
N ASN A 14 6.01 -23.07 43.71
CA ASN A 14 7.34 -23.64 43.90
C ASN A 14 8.34 -23.26 42.79
N PHE A 15 7.87 -22.68 41.68
CA PHE A 15 8.70 -22.35 40.52
C PHE A 15 8.91 -20.84 40.33
N VAL A 16 8.13 -20.02 41.03
CA VAL A 16 8.26 -18.56 41.02
C VAL A 16 9.59 -18.16 41.68
N VAL A 17 10.36 -17.34 40.97
CA VAL A 17 11.66 -16.85 41.43
C VAL A 17 11.46 -15.45 42.03
N ILE A 18 11.99 -15.23 43.23
CA ILE A 18 12.06 -13.91 43.85
C ILE A 18 13.53 -13.59 44.10
N ASN A 19 14.04 -12.56 43.45
CA ASN A 19 15.43 -12.14 43.58
C ASN A 19 15.82 -11.90 45.05
N PRO A 20 16.98 -12.42 45.52
CA PRO A 20 17.49 -12.13 46.85
C PRO A 20 17.80 -10.65 47.10
N SER A 21 17.97 -9.83 46.04
CA SER A 21 18.09 -8.37 46.16
C SER A 21 16.83 -7.72 46.76
N LEU A 22 15.68 -8.39 46.66
CA LEU A 22 14.40 -7.94 47.21
C LEU A 22 14.09 -8.58 48.59
N ALA A 23 15.04 -9.30 49.21
CA ALA A 23 14.79 -10.06 50.45
C ALA A 23 14.23 -9.21 51.60
N GLY A 24 14.71 -7.97 51.76
CA GLY A 24 14.20 -7.05 52.79
C GLY A 24 12.78 -6.51 52.55
N LEU A 25 12.32 -6.53 51.28
CA LEU A 25 10.96 -6.15 50.87
C LEU A 25 10.03 -7.38 50.79
N ALA A 26 10.60 -8.56 50.57
CA ALA A 26 9.87 -9.80 50.38
C ALA A 26 9.06 -10.23 51.60
N GLU A 27 9.58 -10.03 52.82
CA GLU A 27 8.84 -10.30 54.06
C GLU A 27 7.82 -9.21 54.41
N ARG A 28 8.17 -7.93 54.20
CA ARG A 28 7.30 -6.79 54.50
C ARG A 28 6.05 -6.73 53.62
N LEU A 29 6.17 -7.12 52.34
CA LEU A 29 5.10 -7.03 51.33
C LEU A 29 4.45 -8.39 51.02
N GLN A 30 4.77 -9.44 51.77
CA GLN A 30 4.27 -10.80 51.52
C GLN A 30 4.49 -11.27 50.06
N LEU A 31 5.62 -10.92 49.43
CA LEU A 31 5.87 -11.19 48.01
C LEU A 31 5.81 -12.69 47.68
N LYS A 32 6.22 -13.55 48.62
CA LYS A 32 6.11 -15.02 48.51
C LYS A 32 4.67 -15.52 48.33
N ARG A 33 3.66 -14.72 48.73
CA ARG A 33 2.24 -15.01 48.56
C ARG A 33 1.64 -14.29 47.36
N LEU A 34 2.03 -13.04 47.11
CA LEU A 34 1.40 -12.19 46.08
C LEU A 34 1.95 -12.44 44.67
N VAL A 35 3.25 -12.70 44.51
CA VAL A 35 3.87 -12.91 43.19
C VAL A 35 3.31 -14.15 42.48
N PRO A 36 3.14 -15.31 43.13
CA PRO A 36 2.49 -16.46 42.47
C PRO A 36 1.05 -16.18 42.00
N VAL A 37 0.30 -15.36 42.74
CA VAL A 37 -1.07 -14.97 42.35
C VAL A 37 -1.06 -14.05 41.14
N ALA A 38 -0.10 -13.12 41.07
CA ALA A 38 0.07 -12.24 39.91
C ALA A 38 0.45 -13.03 38.65
N VAL A 39 1.39 -13.98 38.79
CA VAL A 39 1.84 -14.85 37.69
C VAL A 39 0.70 -15.75 37.20
N ASP A 40 -0.07 -16.35 38.11
CA ASP A 40 -1.25 -17.16 37.77
C ASP A 40 -2.29 -16.35 36.97
N ARG A 41 -2.65 -15.14 37.44
CA ARG A 41 -3.59 -14.26 36.75
C ARG A 41 -3.11 -13.86 35.36
N ALA A 42 -1.83 -13.49 35.23
CA ALA A 42 -1.26 -13.09 33.96
C ALA A 42 -1.22 -14.25 32.95
N ILE A 43 -0.87 -15.46 33.40
CA ILE A 43 -0.91 -16.66 32.55
C ILE A 43 -2.34 -16.97 32.12
N VAL A 44 -3.32 -16.94 33.03
CA VAL A 44 -4.73 -17.23 32.71
C VAL A 44 -5.32 -16.21 31.72
N GLU A 45 -4.91 -14.95 31.80
CA GLU A 45 -5.32 -13.88 30.88
C GLU A 45 -4.75 -14.10 29.46
N ILE A 46 -3.45 -14.37 29.36
CA ILE A 46 -2.72 -14.40 28.08
C ILE A 46 -2.79 -15.77 27.39
N MET A 47 -2.90 -16.87 28.15
CA MET A 47 -2.82 -18.23 27.62
C MET A 47 -3.93 -18.55 26.60
N PRO A 48 -5.24 -18.31 26.84
CA PRO A 48 -6.29 -18.69 25.88
C PRO A 48 -6.11 -18.10 24.47
N PRO A 49 -5.94 -16.76 24.30
CA PRO A 49 -5.82 -16.19 22.95
C PRO A 49 -4.50 -16.57 22.25
N VAL A 50 -3.40 -16.70 22.99
CA VAL A 50 -2.11 -17.08 22.41
C VAL A 50 -2.09 -18.54 21.98
N VAL A 51 -2.58 -19.45 22.84
CA VAL A 51 -2.65 -20.88 22.55
C VAL A 51 -3.59 -21.16 21.38
N GLU A 52 -4.76 -20.53 21.33
CA GLU A 52 -5.72 -20.75 20.25
C GLU A 52 -5.17 -20.33 18.87
N ARG A 53 -4.54 -19.16 18.80
CA ARG A 53 -3.93 -18.65 17.56
C ARG A 53 -2.75 -19.53 17.12
N SER A 54 -1.83 -19.85 18.03
CA SER A 54 -0.62 -20.62 17.73
C SER A 54 -0.94 -22.05 17.30
N VAL A 55 -1.89 -22.70 17.98
CA VAL A 55 -2.35 -24.06 17.64
C VAL A 55 -3.02 -24.10 16.27
N THR A 56 -3.87 -23.12 15.96
CA THR A 56 -4.58 -23.08 14.67
C THR A 56 -3.60 -22.98 13.50
N ILE A 57 -2.65 -22.03 13.58
CA ILE A 57 -1.62 -21.83 12.54
C ILE A 57 -0.75 -23.09 12.40
N ALA A 58 -0.30 -23.64 13.53
CA ALA A 58 0.56 -24.82 13.52
C ALA A 58 -0.14 -26.06 12.96
N CYS A 59 -1.39 -26.31 13.34
CA CYS A 59 -2.16 -27.46 12.84
C CYS A 59 -2.46 -27.35 11.35
N MET A 60 -2.89 -26.17 10.85
CA MET A 60 -3.14 -25.97 9.43
C MET A 60 -1.86 -26.18 8.60
N THR A 61 -0.75 -25.61 9.06
CA THR A 61 0.54 -25.71 8.36
C THR A 61 1.06 -27.16 8.37
N ALA A 62 1.00 -27.83 9.52
CA ALA A 62 1.41 -29.22 9.65
C ALA A 62 0.53 -30.15 8.80
N TYR A 63 -0.78 -29.96 8.79
CA TYR A 63 -1.71 -30.72 7.96
C TYR A 63 -1.36 -30.62 6.48
N GLU A 64 -1.22 -29.40 5.95
CA GLU A 64 -0.96 -29.14 4.52
C GLU A 64 0.40 -29.65 4.04
N MET A 65 1.41 -29.65 4.92
CA MET A 65 2.75 -30.13 4.58
C MET A 65 2.83 -31.65 4.67
N VAL A 66 2.40 -32.22 5.79
CA VAL A 66 2.54 -33.65 6.07
C VAL A 66 1.66 -34.49 5.14
N THR A 67 0.45 -34.03 4.80
CA THR A 67 -0.41 -34.74 3.82
C THR A 67 0.18 -34.77 2.40
N LYS A 68 0.93 -33.74 2.00
CA LYS A 68 1.61 -33.69 0.69
C LYS A 68 2.87 -34.53 0.67
N ASP A 69 3.70 -34.41 1.69
CA ASP A 69 4.98 -35.10 1.76
C ASP A 69 4.82 -36.62 1.92
N TYR A 70 3.71 -37.06 2.54
CA TYR A 70 3.34 -38.48 2.73
C TYR A 70 2.15 -38.90 1.85
N ALA A 71 1.87 -38.19 0.76
CA ALA A 71 0.72 -38.45 -0.11
C ALA A 71 0.69 -39.86 -0.74
N VAL A 72 1.85 -40.50 -0.87
CA VAL A 72 2.03 -41.85 -1.42
C VAL A 72 2.56 -42.84 -0.37
N ASP A 73 2.64 -42.44 0.90
CA ASP A 73 3.13 -43.30 1.98
C ASP A 73 1.97 -44.11 2.59
N PRO A 74 2.06 -45.45 2.60
CA PRO A 74 1.02 -46.32 3.15
C PRO A 74 1.03 -46.42 4.68
N ASP A 75 2.08 -45.94 5.37
CA ASP A 75 2.21 -46.08 6.83
C ASP A 75 1.63 -44.88 7.58
N GLU A 76 0.52 -45.12 8.28
CA GLU A 76 -0.13 -44.13 9.15
C GLU A 76 0.75 -43.67 10.32
N ASN A 77 1.65 -44.52 10.83
CA ASN A 77 2.47 -44.18 11.99
C ASN A 77 3.56 -43.19 11.62
N ARG A 78 4.13 -43.28 10.41
CA ARG A 78 5.11 -42.32 9.91
C ARG A 78 4.50 -40.94 9.69
N LEU A 79 3.30 -40.90 9.12
CA LEU A 79 2.51 -39.68 8.98
C LEU A 79 2.24 -39.03 10.35
N ARG A 80 1.76 -39.83 11.32
CA ARG A 80 1.45 -39.38 12.67
C ARG A 80 2.68 -38.83 13.38
N SER A 81 3.79 -39.55 13.36
CA SER A 81 5.05 -39.10 13.97
C SER A 81 5.56 -37.80 13.34
N ALA A 82 5.53 -37.67 12.02
CA ALA A 82 5.93 -36.43 11.35
C ALA A 82 5.04 -35.24 11.71
N ALA A 83 3.71 -35.45 11.75
CA ALA A 83 2.75 -34.44 12.17
C ALA A 83 2.97 -33.99 13.62
N HIS A 84 3.21 -34.93 14.54
CA HIS A 84 3.47 -34.62 15.95
C HIS A 84 4.76 -33.83 16.14
N LEU A 85 5.85 -34.23 15.49
CA LEU A 85 7.14 -33.53 15.57
C LEU A 85 7.05 -32.09 15.04
N MET A 86 6.42 -31.93 13.87
CA MET A 86 6.27 -30.62 13.23
C MET A 86 5.32 -29.71 14.02
N VAL A 87 4.14 -30.20 14.39
CA VAL A 87 3.14 -29.37 15.07
C VAL A 87 3.61 -28.96 16.46
N SER A 88 4.33 -29.83 17.16
CA SER A 88 4.87 -29.53 18.49
C SER A 88 5.92 -28.43 18.42
N SER A 89 6.84 -28.51 17.46
CA SER A 89 7.86 -27.49 17.27
C SER A 89 7.28 -26.15 16.84
N LEU A 90 6.30 -26.17 15.94
CA LEU A 90 5.71 -24.98 15.35
C LEU A 90 4.79 -24.26 16.35
N ALA A 91 3.90 -25.00 17.03
CA ALA A 91 2.99 -24.42 18.02
C ALA A 91 3.77 -23.85 19.23
N GLY A 92 4.80 -24.55 19.70
CA GLY A 92 5.62 -24.10 20.82
C GLY A 92 6.42 -22.83 20.50
N SER A 93 7.15 -22.81 19.36
CA SER A 93 7.92 -21.62 18.97
C SER A 93 7.06 -20.40 18.65
N LEU A 94 5.90 -20.58 18.00
CA LEU A 94 4.94 -19.50 17.76
C LEU A 94 4.36 -18.96 19.08
N ALA A 95 3.97 -19.84 20.00
CA ALA A 95 3.46 -19.43 21.30
C ALA A 95 4.50 -18.65 22.10
N LEU A 96 5.77 -19.08 22.09
CA LEU A 96 6.86 -18.45 22.82
C LEU A 96 7.12 -17.00 22.36
N VAL A 97 7.17 -16.78 21.04
CA VAL A 97 7.39 -15.43 20.48
C VAL A 97 6.18 -14.52 20.69
N THR A 98 4.97 -15.09 20.65
CA THR A 98 3.73 -14.31 20.74
C THR A 98 3.30 -13.99 22.17
N CYS A 99 3.65 -14.82 23.17
CA CYS A 99 3.27 -14.56 24.56
C CYS A 99 4.22 -13.62 25.31
N LYS A 100 5.49 -13.50 24.90
CA LYS A 100 6.53 -12.82 25.71
C LYS A 100 6.20 -11.35 26.00
N GLU A 101 5.79 -10.59 25.00
CA GLU A 101 5.45 -9.16 25.16
C GLU A 101 4.14 -8.96 25.94
N PRO A 102 3.01 -9.60 25.56
CA PRO A 102 1.75 -9.44 26.30
C PRO A 102 1.82 -9.96 27.74
N LEU A 103 2.56 -11.04 27.98
CA LEU A 103 2.74 -11.59 29.32
C LEU A 103 3.54 -10.65 30.21
N ARG A 104 4.57 -9.97 29.69
CA ARG A 104 5.34 -8.99 30.47
C ARG A 104 4.47 -7.83 30.92
N VAL A 105 3.64 -7.30 30.02
CA VAL A 105 2.71 -6.20 30.30
C VAL A 105 1.64 -6.64 31.31
N SER A 106 1.04 -7.81 31.12
CA SER A 106 0.04 -8.34 32.06
C SER A 106 0.66 -8.61 33.45
N LEU A 107 1.85 -9.23 33.52
CA LEU A 107 2.58 -9.44 34.77
C LEU A 107 2.86 -8.12 35.51
N ALA A 108 3.34 -7.10 34.79
CA ALA A 108 3.60 -5.78 35.36
C ALA A 108 2.31 -5.15 35.92
N ASN A 109 1.22 -5.20 35.17
CA ASN A 109 -0.07 -4.66 35.59
C ASN A 109 -0.66 -5.40 36.81
N GLN A 110 -0.59 -6.74 36.84
CA GLN A 110 -1.09 -7.55 37.94
C GLN A 110 -0.26 -7.35 39.22
N LEU A 111 1.08 -7.28 39.09
CA LEU A 111 1.96 -6.99 40.22
C LEU A 111 1.77 -5.56 40.72
N HIS A 112 1.66 -4.57 39.83
CA HIS A 112 1.39 -3.18 40.20
C HIS A 112 0.05 -3.06 40.94
N ALA A 113 -1.02 -3.70 40.46
CA ALA A 113 -2.34 -3.68 41.11
C ALA A 113 -2.34 -4.32 42.50
N LEU A 114 -1.51 -5.34 42.74
CA LEU A 114 -1.41 -6.03 44.03
C LEU A 114 -0.47 -5.33 45.03
N LEU A 115 0.47 -4.52 44.54
CA LEU A 115 1.50 -3.85 45.35
C LEU A 115 1.29 -2.34 45.46
N SER A 116 0.37 -1.76 44.69
CA SER A 116 0.04 -0.33 44.73
C SER A 116 -0.46 0.07 46.13
N GLY A 117 0.09 1.17 46.66
CA GLY A 117 -0.27 1.70 47.99
C GLY A 117 0.53 1.15 49.16
N GLN A 118 1.51 0.26 48.93
CA GLN A 118 2.39 -0.29 49.99
C GLN A 118 3.81 0.29 50.00
N MET A 119 4.18 1.08 48.98
CA MET A 119 5.53 1.66 48.80
C MET A 119 5.49 3.01 48.07
N GLU A 120 6.61 3.75 48.10
CA GLU A 120 6.86 4.89 47.22
C GLU A 120 7.00 4.46 45.75
N ALA A 121 6.48 5.28 44.83
CA ALA A 121 6.35 4.95 43.40
C ALA A 121 7.66 4.53 42.73
N HIS A 122 8.77 5.23 43.02
CA HIS A 122 10.07 4.94 42.40
C HIS A 122 10.65 3.57 42.84
N VAL A 123 10.43 3.17 44.11
CA VAL A 123 10.92 1.88 44.63
C VAL A 123 10.04 0.74 44.10
N LEU A 124 8.75 1.00 43.93
CA LEU A 124 7.79 0.05 43.37
C LEU A 124 8.15 -0.28 41.91
N GLU A 125 8.40 0.72 41.06
CA GLU A 125 8.80 0.50 39.66
C GLU A 125 10.08 -0.33 39.53
N GLY A 126 11.09 -0.04 40.35
CA GLY A 126 12.34 -0.82 40.39
C GLY A 126 12.13 -2.28 40.80
N ALA A 127 11.27 -2.53 41.80
CA ALA A 127 10.94 -3.89 42.25
C ALA A 127 10.10 -4.66 41.21
N LEU A 128 9.17 -3.99 40.54
CA LEU A 128 8.34 -4.59 39.48
C LEU A 128 9.19 -5.08 38.31
N GLN A 129 10.15 -4.28 37.87
CA GLN A 129 11.04 -4.64 36.77
C GLN A 129 11.82 -5.92 37.06
N VAL A 130 12.32 -6.09 38.28
CA VAL A 130 13.05 -7.28 38.71
C VAL A 130 12.12 -8.50 38.78
N LEU A 131 10.95 -8.36 39.43
CA LEU A 131 9.99 -9.47 39.60
C LEU A 131 9.40 -9.96 38.28
N VAL A 132 9.14 -9.06 37.34
CA VAL A 132 8.66 -9.40 36.00
C VAL A 132 9.73 -10.15 35.22
N ASN A 133 10.98 -9.67 35.22
CA ASN A 133 12.07 -10.33 34.50
C ASN A 133 12.40 -11.72 35.05
N ASP A 134 12.36 -11.90 36.37
CA ASP A 134 12.64 -13.19 37.03
C ASP A 134 11.59 -14.27 36.69
N ASN A 135 10.36 -13.89 36.38
CA ASN A 135 9.23 -14.82 36.21
C ASN A 135 8.67 -14.90 34.78
N LEU A 136 9.15 -14.05 33.86
CA LEU A 136 8.66 -14.00 32.49
C LEU A 136 8.90 -15.31 31.72
N GLU A 137 10.11 -15.87 31.82
CA GLU A 137 10.48 -17.11 31.12
C GLU A 137 9.69 -18.31 31.65
N LEU A 138 9.37 -18.33 32.95
CA LEU A 138 8.50 -19.37 33.54
C LEU A 138 7.11 -19.35 32.90
N GLY A 139 6.46 -18.19 32.85
CA GLY A 139 5.13 -18.08 32.25
C GLY A 139 5.12 -18.37 30.75
N CYS A 140 6.18 -17.98 30.04
CA CYS A 140 6.37 -18.32 28.63
C CYS A 140 6.47 -19.85 28.41
N SER A 141 7.24 -20.56 29.24
CA SER A 141 7.41 -22.02 29.14
C SER A 141 6.09 -22.79 29.39
N ILE A 142 5.24 -22.29 30.31
CA ILE A 142 3.94 -22.90 30.62
C ILE A 142 2.99 -22.73 29.43
N ILE A 143 2.94 -21.54 28.83
CA ILE A 143 2.10 -21.24 27.66
C ILE A 143 2.58 -22.05 26.44
N GLU A 144 3.89 -22.13 26.22
CA GLU A 144 4.51 -22.95 25.17
C GLU A 144 4.10 -24.42 25.29
N ARG A 145 4.15 -24.97 26.51
CA ARG A 145 3.76 -26.36 26.77
C ARG A 145 2.28 -26.59 26.53
N ALA A 146 1.43 -25.67 27.00
CA ALA A 146 -0.02 -25.74 26.78
C ALA A 146 -0.38 -25.67 25.29
N ALA A 147 0.30 -24.84 24.50
CA ALA A 147 0.14 -24.78 23.06
C ALA A 147 0.55 -26.08 22.37
N THR A 148 1.69 -26.65 22.76
CA THR A 148 2.22 -27.90 22.22
C THR A 148 1.27 -29.07 22.46
N ASP A 149 0.82 -29.26 23.71
CA ASP A 149 -0.05 -30.38 24.09
C ASP A 149 -1.46 -30.26 23.48
N LYS A 150 -1.96 -29.03 23.27
CA LYS A 150 -3.22 -28.81 22.55
C LYS A 150 -3.05 -29.06 21.04
N ALA A 151 -1.95 -28.62 20.44
CA ALA A 151 -1.68 -28.80 19.01
C ALA A 151 -1.59 -30.27 18.60
N VAL A 152 -0.92 -31.10 19.38
CA VAL A 152 -0.81 -32.55 19.12
C VAL A 152 -2.20 -33.21 19.10
N ARG A 153 -3.09 -32.83 20.03
CA ARG A 153 -4.46 -33.36 20.07
C ARG A 153 -5.31 -32.89 18.88
N ASP A 154 -5.15 -31.64 18.45
CA ASP A 154 -5.97 -31.06 17.38
C ASP A 154 -5.50 -31.50 15.99
N ILE A 155 -4.20 -31.76 15.78
CA ILE A 155 -3.71 -32.33 14.51
C ILE A 155 -4.16 -33.77 14.33
N ASP A 156 -4.21 -34.58 15.40
CA ASP A 156 -4.68 -35.97 15.31
C ASP A 156 -6.16 -36.07 14.94
N LYS A 157 -6.99 -35.17 15.49
CA LYS A 157 -8.39 -35.05 15.07
C LYS A 157 -8.49 -34.66 13.59
N SER A 158 -7.64 -33.74 13.15
CA SER A 158 -7.64 -33.26 11.77
C SER A 158 -7.18 -34.33 10.77
N LEU A 159 -6.24 -35.20 11.16
CA LEU A 159 -5.71 -36.28 10.33
C LEU A 159 -6.46 -37.62 10.48
N ALA A 160 -7.50 -37.70 11.31
CA ALA A 160 -8.23 -38.96 11.57
C ALA A 160 -8.68 -39.67 10.28
N ALA A 161 -9.29 -38.95 9.34
CA ALA A 161 -9.72 -39.49 8.06
C ALA A 161 -8.54 -39.97 7.18
N ALA A 162 -7.38 -39.32 7.30
CA ALA A 162 -6.16 -39.67 6.56
C ALA A 162 -5.49 -40.94 7.13
N TYR A 163 -5.59 -41.16 8.45
CA TYR A 163 -5.18 -42.41 9.10
C TYR A 163 -6.09 -43.56 8.68
N GLU A 164 -7.41 -43.39 8.76
CA GLU A 164 -8.39 -44.42 8.37
C GLU A 164 -8.28 -44.82 6.90
N ALA A 165 -8.07 -43.85 5.99
CA ALA A 165 -7.89 -44.13 4.57
C ALA A 165 -6.66 -45.01 4.30
N ARG A 166 -5.56 -44.78 5.02
CA ARG A 166 -4.33 -45.60 4.95
C ARG A 166 -4.53 -46.98 5.56
N GLY A 167 -5.20 -47.06 6.71
CA GLY A 167 -5.57 -48.33 7.35
C GLY A 167 -6.44 -49.21 6.44
N ASN A 168 -7.43 -48.61 5.77
CA ASN A 168 -8.31 -49.31 4.81
C ASN A 168 -7.57 -49.78 3.55
N ALA A 169 -6.64 -48.98 3.01
CA ALA A 169 -5.83 -49.39 1.86
C ALA A 169 -4.87 -50.53 2.22
N ARG A 170 -4.27 -50.47 3.41
CA ARG A 170 -3.42 -51.53 3.96
C ARG A 170 -4.18 -52.83 4.19
N ALA A 171 -5.39 -52.76 4.76
CA ALA A 171 -6.26 -53.91 4.96
C ALA A 171 -6.67 -54.60 3.64
N ARG A 172 -6.70 -53.84 2.53
CA ARG A 172 -7.03 -54.33 1.18
C ARG A 172 -5.80 -54.74 0.35
N GLY A 173 -4.59 -54.61 0.89
CA GLY A 173 -3.34 -54.92 0.18
C GLY A 173 -3.08 -54.03 -1.04
N GLN A 174 -3.66 -52.84 -1.10
CA GLN A 174 -3.53 -51.91 -2.23
C GLN A 174 -2.52 -50.79 -1.93
N PRO A 175 -1.78 -50.31 -2.95
CA PRO A 175 -0.91 -49.14 -2.79
C PRO A 175 -1.76 -47.91 -2.44
N PHE A 176 -1.34 -47.17 -1.41
CA PHE A 176 -2.06 -45.97 -0.95
C PHE A 176 -1.69 -44.75 -1.79
N TYR A 177 -2.72 -44.04 -2.26
CA TYR A 177 -2.59 -42.73 -2.89
C TYR A 177 -3.64 -41.79 -2.29
N GLU A 178 -3.21 -40.63 -1.80
CA GLU A 178 -4.08 -39.62 -1.20
C GLU A 178 -5.15 -39.15 -2.22
N ARG A 179 -6.43 -39.35 -1.88
CA ARG A 179 -7.56 -39.13 -2.80
C ARG A 179 -7.71 -37.67 -3.23
N ALA A 180 -7.29 -36.72 -2.40
CA ALA A 180 -7.35 -35.29 -2.69
C ALA A 180 -6.43 -34.86 -3.86
N LEU A 181 -5.28 -35.53 -4.03
CA LEU A 181 -4.35 -35.27 -5.13
C LEU A 181 -4.83 -35.88 -6.47
N TYR A 182 -5.68 -36.91 -6.41
CA TYR A 182 -6.22 -37.58 -7.61
C TYR A 182 -7.63 -37.13 -7.99
N ALA A 183 -8.44 -36.59 -7.07
CA ALA A 183 -9.86 -36.28 -7.29
C ALA A 183 -10.13 -34.88 -7.87
N GLN A 184 -9.22 -33.91 -7.73
CA GLN A 184 -9.42 -32.54 -8.24
C GLN A 184 -9.14 -32.37 -9.74
N SER A 185 -8.72 -33.42 -10.44
CA SER A 185 -8.59 -33.43 -11.90
C SER A 185 -9.44 -34.55 -12.48
N GLN A 186 -10.49 -34.21 -13.23
CA GLN A 186 -11.27 -35.18 -14.01
C GLN A 186 -10.48 -35.90 -15.11
N GLN A 187 -9.17 -35.67 -15.20
CA GLN A 187 -8.24 -36.50 -15.95
C GLN A 187 -7.01 -36.71 -15.06
N GLY A 188 -6.81 -37.94 -14.60
CA GLY A 188 -5.69 -38.34 -13.76
C GLY A 188 -4.37 -37.85 -14.33
N ARG A 189 -3.70 -36.94 -13.62
CA ARG A 189 -2.48 -36.28 -14.08
C ARG A 189 -1.22 -37.13 -13.85
N PHE A 190 -1.28 -38.40 -14.23
CA PHE A 190 -0.09 -39.16 -14.63
C PHE A 190 -0.50 -40.06 -15.79
N PRO A 191 -0.12 -39.71 -17.04
CA PRO A 191 -0.19 -40.62 -18.15
C PRO A 191 0.47 -41.95 -17.75
N ALA A 192 -0.14 -43.08 -18.09
CA ALA A 192 0.48 -44.41 -17.97
C ALA A 192 1.84 -44.52 -18.69
N ALA A 193 2.22 -43.49 -19.45
CA ALA A 193 3.45 -43.31 -20.21
C ALA A 193 4.62 -42.62 -19.45
N LEU A 194 4.50 -42.23 -18.17
CA LEU A 194 5.68 -41.69 -17.45
C LEU A 194 6.71 -42.80 -17.14
N PRO A 195 8.00 -42.60 -17.47
CA PRO A 195 9.09 -43.49 -17.06
C PRO A 195 9.10 -43.71 -15.54
N GLU A 196 9.45 -44.92 -15.07
CA GLU A 196 9.43 -45.27 -13.64
C GLU A 196 10.28 -44.35 -12.74
N SER A 197 11.27 -43.66 -13.30
CA SER A 197 12.11 -42.67 -12.63
C SER A 197 11.39 -41.37 -12.25
N LEU A 198 10.25 -41.06 -12.88
CA LEU A 198 9.46 -39.85 -12.63
C LEU A 198 8.14 -40.12 -11.88
N LYS A 199 7.85 -41.39 -11.55
CA LYS A 199 6.71 -41.75 -10.70
C LYS A 199 7.06 -41.47 -9.23
N PRO A 200 6.19 -40.81 -8.46
CA PRO A 200 6.44 -40.58 -7.03
C PRO A 200 6.60 -41.92 -6.31
N LYS A 201 7.75 -42.13 -5.68
CA LYS A 201 8.09 -43.35 -4.95
C LYS A 201 7.66 -43.22 -3.48
N PRO A 202 7.08 -44.27 -2.86
CA PRO A 202 6.79 -44.28 -1.43
C PRO A 202 8.08 -44.22 -0.60
N GLY A 203 8.13 -43.27 0.35
CA GLY A 203 9.04 -43.26 1.50
C GLY A 203 10.54 -43.11 1.18
N LEU A 204 11.05 -41.87 1.17
CA LEU A 204 12.49 -41.61 1.27
C LEU A 204 12.88 -41.47 2.75
N PRO A 205 13.87 -42.24 3.27
CA PRO A 205 14.39 -42.09 4.64
C PRO A 205 14.88 -40.68 4.97
N GLN A 206 15.22 -39.90 3.93
CA GLN A 206 15.65 -38.51 4.04
C GLN A 206 14.51 -37.56 4.43
N GLN A 207 13.24 -37.87 4.08
CA GLN A 207 12.09 -37.05 4.46
C GLN A 207 11.81 -37.14 5.97
N GLN A 208 11.95 -38.32 6.57
CA GLN A 208 11.77 -38.48 8.02
C GLN A 208 12.83 -37.70 8.83
N ARG A 209 14.07 -37.65 8.34
CA ARG A 209 15.15 -36.86 8.98
C ARG A 209 14.82 -35.37 9.08
N VAL A 210 14.18 -34.79 8.07
CA VAL A 210 13.73 -33.38 8.08
C VAL A 210 12.74 -33.13 9.22
N TYR A 211 11.88 -34.11 9.54
CA TYR A 211 10.95 -33.99 10.66
C TYR A 211 11.60 -34.27 12.02
N GLU A 212 12.56 -35.21 12.09
CA GLU A 212 13.37 -35.45 13.28
C GLU A 212 14.23 -34.22 13.66
N ASP A 213 14.65 -33.42 12.67
CA ASP A 213 15.38 -32.17 12.91
C ASP A 213 14.52 -31.10 13.63
N PHE A 214 13.18 -31.15 13.52
CA PHE A 214 12.31 -30.32 14.36
C PHE A 214 12.40 -30.67 15.85
N ALA A 215 12.84 -31.89 16.21
CA ALA A 215 13.14 -32.22 17.60
C ALA A 215 14.53 -31.76 18.06
N ARG A 216 15.44 -31.49 17.11
CA ARG A 216 16.87 -31.18 17.37
C ARG A 216 17.23 -29.70 17.26
N MET A 217 16.35 -28.84 16.78
CA MET A 217 16.59 -27.40 16.79
C MET A 217 16.78 -26.90 18.24
N PRO A 218 17.92 -26.26 18.58
CA PRO A 218 18.16 -25.75 19.92
C PRO A 218 17.13 -24.69 20.29
N ARG A 219 16.35 -24.93 21.36
CA ARG A 219 15.22 -24.08 21.78
C ARG A 219 15.54 -23.04 22.87
N ALA A 220 16.81 -22.81 23.23
CA ALA A 220 17.23 -21.74 24.13
C ALA A 220 18.74 -21.43 24.00
N LEU A 221 19.14 -20.19 24.35
CA LEU A 221 20.53 -19.86 24.70
C LEU A 221 20.98 -20.68 25.92
N PRO A 222 22.29 -21.01 26.07
CA PRO A 222 22.74 -21.89 27.14
C PRO A 222 22.39 -21.30 28.52
N PRO A 223 21.96 -22.12 29.49
CA PRO A 223 21.77 -21.67 30.86
C PRO A 223 23.14 -21.29 31.45
N HIS A 224 23.27 -20.08 32.00
CA HIS A 224 24.39 -19.74 32.88
C HIS A 224 24.42 -20.74 34.05
N PRO A 225 25.52 -21.47 34.28
CA PRO A 225 25.67 -22.24 35.49
C PRO A 225 25.81 -21.28 36.68
N LEU A 226 24.97 -21.50 37.69
CA LEU A 226 25.11 -20.91 39.01
C LEU A 226 26.48 -21.31 39.61
N ASN A 227 27.22 -20.30 40.06
CA ASN A 227 28.31 -20.34 41.04
C ASN A 227 29.24 -21.58 41.07
N ALA A 228 30.45 -21.40 40.53
CA ALA A 228 31.65 -22.01 41.09
C ALA A 228 32.80 -20.98 41.06
N SER A 229 33.12 -20.54 42.27
CA SER A 229 34.35 -19.93 42.78
C SER A 229 35.57 -19.97 41.86
N PHE A 230 36.24 -18.82 41.68
CA PHE A 230 37.69 -18.64 41.88
C PHE A 230 38.06 -17.18 41.57
N ARG A 231 38.29 -16.38 42.62
CA ARG A 231 39.16 -15.20 42.59
C ARG A 231 40.52 -15.62 43.14
N PRO A 232 41.63 -15.08 42.62
CA PRO A 232 42.80 -14.79 43.43
C PRO A 232 42.84 -13.31 43.80
N ASP A 233 43.30 -13.10 45.03
CA ASP A 233 43.35 -11.89 45.84
C ASP A 233 44.13 -10.70 45.26
N GLY A 234 43.82 -9.49 45.77
CA GLY A 234 44.62 -8.31 45.48
C GLY A 234 44.19 -6.94 46.04
N ALA A 235 43.79 -6.85 47.33
CA ALA A 235 43.93 -5.65 48.20
C ALA A 235 43.03 -4.38 47.92
N PRO A 236 42.91 -3.40 48.85
CA PRO A 236 41.65 -3.12 49.55
C PRO A 236 41.25 -1.60 49.53
N PRO A 237 40.50 -1.01 50.50
CA PRO A 237 39.22 -0.33 50.22
C PRO A 237 39.25 1.19 50.44
N ALA A 238 38.22 1.91 49.97
CA ALA A 238 37.89 3.25 50.45
C ALA A 238 36.38 3.44 50.58
N SER A 239 35.96 3.82 51.79
CA SER A 239 34.62 4.31 52.15
C SER A 239 34.65 5.87 52.25
N PRO A 240 33.60 6.57 52.74
CA PRO A 240 32.57 7.23 51.94
C PRO A 240 32.47 8.76 52.22
N LEU A 241 31.91 9.55 51.30
CA LEU A 241 31.52 10.96 51.54
C LEU A 241 30.23 11.24 50.74
N GLN A 242 29.06 11.35 51.37
CA GLN A 242 28.47 12.49 52.09
C GLN A 242 27.48 13.28 51.21
N GLN A 243 26.20 13.24 51.61
CA GLN A 243 25.14 14.18 51.20
C GLN A 243 25.40 15.57 51.79
N PRO A 244 24.85 16.63 51.18
CA PRO A 244 24.17 17.65 51.97
C PRO A 244 22.78 18.02 51.45
N GLN A 245 21.97 18.50 52.40
CA GLN A 245 20.55 18.87 52.34
C GLN A 245 20.30 20.32 51.88
N ASP A 246 19.08 20.51 51.40
CA ASP A 246 18.16 21.67 51.23
C ASP A 246 18.50 23.12 51.67
N GLY A 247 17.94 24.07 50.89
CA GLY A 247 17.23 25.23 51.45
C GLY A 247 17.18 26.53 50.61
N SER A 248 16.05 26.83 49.96
CA SER A 248 15.18 28.01 50.23
C SER A 248 14.25 28.43 49.05
N ALA A 249 13.06 28.89 49.43
CA ALA A 249 11.81 29.05 48.67
C ALA A 249 11.74 30.29 47.74
N VAL A 250 10.69 30.36 46.89
CA VAL A 250 9.67 31.45 46.83
C VAL A 250 8.47 31.07 45.93
N GLN A 251 7.33 30.88 46.61
CA GLN A 251 5.93 31.30 46.39
C GLN A 251 5.24 31.35 45.00
N VAL A 252 4.09 30.68 44.97
CA VAL A 252 2.92 30.85 44.09
C VAL A 252 1.88 31.74 44.81
N PRO A 253 1.10 32.56 44.09
CA PRO A 253 -0.28 32.82 44.53
C PRO A 253 -1.37 32.69 43.45
N ASP A 254 -2.57 32.41 43.97
CA ASP A 254 -3.85 31.99 43.38
C ASP A 254 -4.76 33.09 42.78
N LYS A 255 -5.55 32.71 41.73
CA LYS A 255 -6.99 32.98 41.35
C LYS A 255 -7.58 34.43 41.32
N PRO A 256 -8.78 34.70 40.71
CA PRO A 256 -9.79 33.84 40.04
C PRO A 256 -10.32 34.35 38.66
N LEU A 257 -11.22 33.54 38.06
CA LEU A 257 -12.01 33.77 36.84
C LEU A 257 -13.03 34.91 36.94
N GLN A 258 -13.24 35.64 35.84
CA GLN A 258 -14.55 36.22 35.49
C GLN A 258 -14.74 36.34 33.97
N GLU A 259 -15.94 35.95 33.52
CA GLU A 259 -16.41 35.81 32.14
C GLU A 259 -16.59 37.15 31.41
N GLY A 260 -16.47 37.12 30.07
CA GLY A 260 -16.91 38.22 29.22
C GLY A 260 -16.63 38.05 27.72
N ALA A 261 -17.68 37.68 26.98
CA ALA A 261 -17.94 37.97 25.56
C ALA A 261 -17.24 37.15 24.45
N VAL A 262 -18.01 36.16 23.99
CA VAL A 262 -18.14 35.70 22.60
C VAL A 262 -18.15 36.85 21.58
N SER A 263 -17.42 36.68 20.47
CA SER A 263 -17.80 37.26 19.17
C SER A 263 -17.39 36.33 18.03
N ALA A 264 -18.38 35.61 17.52
CA ALA A 264 -18.44 35.13 16.15
C ALA A 264 -19.08 36.22 15.29
N ALA A 265 -18.38 36.72 14.27
CA ALA A 265 -18.98 37.46 13.14
C ALA A 265 -17.92 37.73 12.04
N ALA A 266 -17.60 36.73 11.21
CA ALA A 266 -17.02 36.99 9.89
C ALA A 266 -18.17 37.00 8.87
N GLY A 267 -18.85 38.15 8.79
CA GLY A 267 -19.93 38.44 7.84
C GLY A 267 -19.52 39.45 6.75
N PRO A 268 -20.42 39.77 5.80
CA PRO A 268 -20.14 40.34 4.45
C PRO A 268 -19.51 41.74 4.38
N LEU A 269 -19.26 42.40 5.52
CA LEU A 269 -18.87 43.81 5.59
C LEU A 269 -17.40 44.06 5.17
N GLN A 270 -16.50 43.07 5.29
CA GLN A 270 -15.15 43.17 4.72
C GLN A 270 -15.15 43.20 3.18
N GLY A 271 -16.14 42.56 2.53
CA GLY A 271 -16.25 42.52 1.07
C GLY A 271 -16.60 43.87 0.44
N VAL A 272 -17.31 44.75 1.15
CA VAL A 272 -17.74 46.07 0.63
C VAL A 272 -16.56 47.05 0.64
N ALA A 273 -15.78 47.11 1.72
CA ALA A 273 -14.59 47.97 1.83
C ALA A 273 -13.48 47.57 0.84
N LEU A 274 -13.27 46.27 0.64
CA LEU A 274 -12.37 45.75 -0.41
C LEU A 274 -12.88 46.08 -1.82
N SER A 275 -14.20 46.15 -2.02
CA SER A 275 -14.77 46.51 -3.32
C SER A 275 -14.56 47.98 -3.68
N ASP A 276 -14.70 48.89 -2.72
CA ASP A 276 -14.49 50.33 -2.93
C ASP A 276 -13.01 50.64 -3.18
N GLY A 277 -12.11 49.98 -2.44
CA GLY A 277 -10.66 50.09 -2.66
C GLY A 277 -10.25 49.56 -4.03
N TYR A 278 -10.81 48.43 -4.47
CA TYR A 278 -10.56 47.86 -5.81
C TYR A 278 -11.05 48.80 -6.92
N VAL A 279 -12.22 49.42 -6.78
CA VAL A 279 -12.76 50.34 -7.80
C VAL A 279 -11.89 51.60 -7.91
N LYS A 280 -11.41 52.15 -6.79
CA LYS A 280 -10.47 53.29 -6.80
C LYS A 280 -9.16 52.95 -7.49
N TRP A 281 -8.61 51.77 -7.17
CA TRP A 281 -7.41 51.26 -7.80
C TRP A 281 -7.60 51.03 -9.31
N GLN A 282 -8.74 50.45 -9.70
CA GLN A 282 -9.08 50.17 -11.09
C GLN A 282 -9.21 51.45 -11.92
N LEU A 283 -9.88 52.49 -11.40
CA LEU A 283 -9.99 53.78 -12.08
C LEU A 283 -8.61 54.44 -12.29
N ALA A 284 -7.70 54.31 -11.32
CA ALA A 284 -6.32 54.78 -11.46
C ALA A 284 -5.53 53.96 -12.50
N ALA A 285 -5.73 52.65 -12.54
CA ALA A 285 -5.09 51.76 -13.51
C ALA A 285 -5.57 52.07 -14.94
N ASP A 286 -6.87 52.27 -15.13
CA ASP A 286 -7.45 52.60 -16.44
C ASP A 286 -7.03 53.99 -16.93
N ALA A 287 -6.91 54.97 -16.03
CA ALA A 287 -6.39 56.30 -16.34
C ALA A 287 -4.90 56.25 -16.76
N ALA A 288 -4.09 55.39 -16.13
CA ALA A 288 -2.68 55.19 -16.49
C ALA A 288 -2.54 54.50 -17.86
N CYS A 289 -3.29 53.43 -18.10
CA CYS A 289 -3.34 52.72 -19.39
C CYS A 289 -3.79 53.61 -20.56
N SER A 290 -4.67 54.58 -20.29
CA SER A 290 -5.15 55.53 -21.31
C SER A 290 -4.07 56.53 -21.76
N ARG A 291 -3.05 56.78 -20.93
CA ARG A 291 -1.92 57.67 -21.25
C ARG A 291 -0.77 56.93 -21.92
N ASP A 292 -0.47 55.70 -21.48
CA ASP A 292 0.52 54.81 -22.07
C ASP A 292 0.01 53.36 -22.16
N PRO A 293 -0.33 52.88 -23.38
CA PRO A 293 -0.81 51.52 -23.64
C PRO A 293 0.19 50.39 -23.34
N ASN A 294 1.49 50.70 -23.18
CA ASN A 294 2.55 49.71 -22.91
C ASN A 294 3.21 49.93 -21.54
N ALA A 295 2.55 50.68 -20.65
CA ALA A 295 3.04 50.93 -19.30
C ALA A 295 3.33 49.62 -18.55
N VAL A 296 4.54 49.51 -17.99
CA VAL A 296 4.99 48.40 -17.15
C VAL A 296 5.11 48.90 -15.71
N LEU A 297 4.63 48.12 -14.75
CA LEU A 297 4.55 48.47 -13.31
C LEU A 297 5.92 48.78 -12.65
N ASP A 298 7.03 48.41 -13.28
CA ASP A 298 8.39 48.64 -12.80
C ASP A 298 9.02 49.96 -13.31
N ALA A 299 8.29 50.81 -14.05
CA ALA A 299 8.76 52.13 -14.45
C ALA A 299 8.59 53.15 -13.31
N SER A 300 9.68 53.84 -12.94
CA SER A 300 9.68 54.91 -11.92
C SER A 300 8.75 56.06 -12.32
N GLY A 301 7.78 56.44 -11.47
CA GLY A 301 6.82 57.52 -11.73
C GLY A 301 5.41 57.22 -11.18
N GLU A 302 4.35 57.78 -11.78
CA GLU A 302 2.93 57.62 -11.38
C GLU A 302 2.50 56.14 -11.16
N LEU A 303 3.18 55.17 -11.80
CA LEU A 303 2.93 53.73 -11.69
C LEU A 303 3.40 53.11 -10.35
N SER A 304 4.31 53.78 -9.62
CA SER A 304 4.69 53.34 -8.26
C SER A 304 3.56 53.57 -7.26
N ALA A 305 2.79 54.65 -7.43
CA ALA A 305 1.60 54.91 -6.61
C ALA A 305 0.51 53.86 -6.85
N LEU A 306 0.36 53.40 -8.10
CA LEU A 306 -0.56 52.30 -8.45
C LEU A 306 -0.14 50.97 -7.79
N ARG A 307 1.17 50.70 -7.74
CA ARG A 307 1.76 49.54 -7.07
C ARG A 307 1.57 49.59 -5.56
N GLU A 308 1.72 50.76 -4.96
CA GLU A 308 1.50 50.98 -3.51
C GLU A 308 0.02 50.85 -3.15
N LEU A 309 -0.88 51.46 -3.93
CA LEU A 309 -2.33 51.29 -3.78
C LEU A 309 -2.74 49.81 -3.88
N LEU A 310 -2.15 49.04 -4.81
CA LEU A 310 -2.42 47.60 -4.91
C LEU A 310 -1.89 46.86 -3.67
N ARG A 311 -0.70 47.21 -3.17
CA ARG A 311 -0.13 46.60 -1.96
C ARG A 311 -0.96 46.90 -0.72
N GLU A 312 -1.46 48.13 -0.59
CA GLU A 312 -2.37 48.55 0.48
C GLU A 312 -3.71 47.80 0.40
N LEU A 313 -4.28 47.66 -0.81
CA LEU A 313 -5.52 46.92 -1.05
C LEU A 313 -5.38 45.44 -0.67
N LEU A 314 -4.23 44.84 -0.96
CA LEU A 314 -3.95 43.43 -0.67
C LEU A 314 -3.67 43.20 0.82
N GLY A 315 -3.03 44.16 1.51
CA GLY A 315 -2.83 44.15 2.97
C GLY A 315 -2.12 42.90 3.53
N GLY A 316 -1.46 42.10 2.67
CA GLY A 316 -0.94 40.77 3.04
C GLY A 316 -2.00 39.69 3.27
N SER A 317 -3.29 39.97 3.02
CA SER A 317 -4.39 39.02 3.19
C SER A 317 -4.52 38.10 1.98
N GLU A 318 -4.52 36.80 2.23
CA GLU A 318 -4.70 35.77 1.19
C GLU A 318 -6.06 35.88 0.50
N GLU A 319 -7.11 36.16 1.26
CA GLU A 319 -8.47 36.29 0.75
C GLU A 319 -8.64 37.53 -0.14
N ALA A 320 -7.98 38.65 0.21
CA ALA A 320 -8.00 39.86 -0.59
C ALA A 320 -7.31 39.64 -1.95
N ALA A 321 -6.17 38.95 -1.97
CA ALA A 321 -5.44 38.65 -3.20
C ALA A 321 -6.20 37.72 -4.14
N LEU A 322 -6.88 36.70 -3.61
CA LEU A 322 -7.71 35.81 -4.42
C LEU A 322 -8.93 36.56 -4.99
N LEU A 323 -9.58 37.42 -4.20
CA LEU A 323 -10.72 38.22 -4.66
C LEU A 323 -10.32 39.21 -5.76
N VAL A 324 -9.21 39.93 -5.57
CA VAL A 324 -8.67 40.88 -6.56
C VAL A 324 -8.24 40.13 -7.82
N GLY A 325 -7.54 38.99 -7.69
CA GLY A 325 -7.15 38.15 -8.83
C GLY A 325 -8.33 37.65 -9.66
N ARG A 326 -9.42 37.22 -9.02
CA ARG A 326 -10.68 36.82 -9.68
C ARG A 326 -11.34 37.96 -10.44
N ARG A 327 -11.28 39.19 -9.94
CA ARG A 327 -11.85 40.35 -10.63
C ARG A 327 -10.98 40.80 -11.79
N LEU A 328 -9.66 40.81 -11.62
CA LEU A 328 -8.70 41.15 -12.67
C LEU A 328 -8.79 40.18 -13.85
N ILE A 329 -8.84 38.87 -13.58
CA ILE A 329 -8.95 37.87 -14.66
C ILE A 329 -10.29 38.00 -15.39
N LYS A 330 -11.38 38.27 -14.68
CA LYS A 330 -12.68 38.49 -15.32
C LYS A 330 -12.64 39.75 -16.21
N HIS A 331 -12.04 40.82 -15.71
CA HIS A 331 -11.92 42.10 -16.43
C HIS A 331 -11.05 42.01 -17.68
N LEU A 332 -9.96 41.24 -17.63
CA LEU A 332 -8.98 41.08 -18.72
C LEU A 332 -9.62 40.50 -20.01
N TRP A 333 -10.75 39.79 -19.90
CA TRP A 333 -11.48 39.23 -21.04
C TRP A 333 -12.89 39.79 -21.25
N GLU A 334 -13.44 40.57 -20.32
CA GLU A 334 -14.75 41.24 -20.48
C GLU A 334 -14.64 42.63 -21.11
N VAL A 335 -13.49 43.31 -20.99
CA VAL A 335 -13.28 44.63 -21.60
C VAL A 335 -12.39 44.51 -22.84
N PRO A 336 -12.92 44.72 -24.06
CA PRO A 336 -12.16 44.58 -25.29
C PRO A 336 -11.26 45.81 -25.52
N GLY A 337 -9.99 45.72 -25.11
CA GLY A 337 -8.99 46.75 -25.38
C GLY A 337 -7.56 46.23 -25.18
N LYS A 338 -6.78 46.12 -26.25
CA LYS A 338 -5.41 45.55 -26.24
C LYS A 338 -4.42 46.28 -25.30
N ALA A 339 -4.72 47.51 -24.89
CA ALA A 339 -3.83 48.37 -24.12
C ALA A 339 -3.72 48.01 -22.63
N HIS A 340 -4.70 47.31 -22.05
CA HIS A 340 -4.75 47.13 -20.59
C HIS A 340 -4.14 45.78 -20.14
N ALA A 341 -3.91 44.84 -21.06
CA ALA A 341 -3.46 43.49 -20.74
C ALA A 341 -2.08 43.41 -20.08
N SER A 342 -1.14 44.32 -20.44
CA SER A 342 0.20 44.35 -19.82
C SER A 342 0.12 44.61 -18.33
N LEU A 343 -0.53 45.72 -17.99
CA LEU A 343 -0.63 46.21 -16.64
C LEU A 343 -1.37 45.19 -15.77
N HIS A 344 -2.48 44.64 -16.26
CA HIS A 344 -3.27 43.67 -15.50
C HIS A 344 -2.52 42.36 -15.24
N VAL A 345 -1.71 41.86 -16.19
CA VAL A 345 -0.86 40.68 -15.96
C VAL A 345 0.24 40.99 -14.95
N ASP A 346 0.83 42.19 -15.01
CA ASP A 346 1.82 42.64 -14.02
C ASP A 346 1.19 42.83 -12.63
N CYS A 347 -0.08 43.25 -12.54
CA CYS A 347 -0.84 43.31 -11.29
C CYS A 347 -1.12 41.92 -10.71
N LEU A 348 -1.48 40.95 -11.56
CA LEU A 348 -1.65 39.56 -11.15
C LEU A 348 -0.34 38.96 -10.65
N ALA A 349 0.78 39.29 -11.29
CA ALA A 349 2.11 38.90 -10.83
C ALA A 349 2.43 39.52 -9.46
N LEU A 350 2.17 40.82 -9.27
CA LEU A 350 2.36 41.48 -7.96
C LEU A 350 1.48 40.85 -6.87
N ALA A 351 0.22 40.51 -7.18
CA ALA A 351 -0.66 39.82 -6.24
C ALA A 351 -0.09 38.44 -5.84
N ALA A 352 0.48 37.70 -6.80
CA ALA A 352 1.17 36.44 -6.52
C ALA A 352 2.43 36.64 -5.65
N ASP A 353 3.21 37.69 -5.91
CA ASP A 353 4.43 38.01 -5.16
C ASP A 353 4.14 38.40 -3.70
N VAL A 354 3.07 39.20 -3.47
CA VAL A 354 2.63 39.57 -2.12
C VAL A 354 2.24 38.34 -1.30
N LEU A 355 1.57 37.36 -1.91
CA LEU A 355 1.25 36.07 -1.29
C LEU A 355 2.46 35.18 -1.01
N SER A 356 3.56 35.42 -1.73
CA SER A 356 4.79 34.63 -1.63
C SER A 356 5.71 35.12 -0.50
N GLY A 357 5.31 36.18 0.23
CA GLY A 357 6.01 36.70 1.41
C GLY A 357 7.26 37.55 1.12
N GLY A 358 7.49 37.92 -0.14
CA GLY A 358 8.73 38.57 -0.58
C GLY A 358 8.66 40.09 -0.69
N ALA A 359 8.69 40.80 0.44
CA ALA A 359 9.18 42.18 0.44
C ALA A 359 10.70 42.15 0.69
N GLY A 360 11.51 42.08 -0.38
CA GLY A 360 12.89 42.60 -0.32
C GLY A 360 14.10 41.65 -0.24
N ALA A 361 14.01 40.37 -0.64
CA ALA A 361 15.21 39.51 -0.71
C ALA A 361 15.49 38.97 -2.13
N GLY A 362 16.29 39.74 -2.89
CA GLY A 362 17.24 39.32 -3.92
C GLY A 362 16.86 38.20 -4.91
N GLY A 363 16.29 38.59 -6.05
CA GLY A 363 16.27 37.80 -7.29
C GLY A 363 14.91 37.83 -7.97
N ALA A 364 14.80 38.48 -9.14
CA ALA A 364 13.61 38.34 -9.97
C ALA A 364 13.42 36.85 -10.32
N PRO A 365 12.21 36.28 -10.17
CA PRO A 365 11.97 34.89 -10.53
C PRO A 365 12.35 34.65 -12.00
N ALA A 366 12.92 33.48 -12.29
CA ALA A 366 13.27 33.13 -13.66
C ALA A 366 12.02 33.21 -14.55
N PRO A 367 12.11 33.78 -15.77
CA PRO A 367 10.96 33.90 -16.66
C PRO A 367 10.34 32.52 -16.94
N GLY A 368 9.03 32.41 -16.77
CA GLY A 368 8.27 31.17 -16.88
C GLY A 368 8.23 30.26 -15.63
N SER A 369 8.90 30.63 -14.53
CA SER A 369 8.80 29.85 -13.28
C SER A 369 7.51 30.18 -12.50
N PRO A 370 6.81 29.17 -11.92
CA PRO A 370 5.62 29.42 -11.13
C PRO A 370 5.98 30.22 -9.86
N PRO A 371 5.05 31.04 -9.34
CA PRO A 371 5.30 31.84 -8.14
C PRO A 371 5.73 30.97 -6.94
N ALA A 372 6.66 31.51 -6.14
CA ALA A 372 7.23 30.82 -5.00
C ALA A 372 6.24 30.76 -3.81
N GLY A 373 6.36 29.77 -2.94
CA GLY A 373 5.49 29.66 -1.76
C GLY A 373 4.05 29.17 -2.04
N PRO A 374 3.32 28.73 -1.01
CA PRO A 374 2.02 28.08 -1.15
C PRO A 374 0.90 29.03 -1.62
N GLY A 375 0.92 30.30 -1.17
CA GLY A 375 -0.11 31.29 -1.52
C GLY A 375 -0.07 31.71 -3.00
N GLY A 376 1.12 31.98 -3.54
CA GLY A 376 1.29 32.30 -4.95
C GLY A 376 0.90 31.15 -5.88
N ARG A 377 1.26 29.91 -5.52
CA ARG A 377 0.85 28.70 -6.28
C ARG A 377 -0.66 28.48 -6.27
N ARG A 378 -1.32 28.76 -5.14
CA ARG A 378 -2.78 28.69 -5.02
C ARG A 378 -3.46 29.70 -5.94
N LEU A 379 -2.97 30.94 -6.00
CA LEU A 379 -3.47 31.95 -6.93
C LEU A 379 -3.31 31.49 -8.40
N ALA A 380 -2.13 30.99 -8.79
CA ALA A 380 -1.91 30.47 -10.15
C ALA A 380 -2.84 29.29 -10.51
N ALA A 381 -3.12 28.40 -9.55
CA ALA A 381 -4.09 27.31 -9.74
C ALA A 381 -5.50 27.83 -9.98
N GLU A 382 -5.98 28.77 -9.17
CA GLU A 382 -7.31 29.37 -9.35
C GLU A 382 -7.41 30.15 -10.68
N LEU A 383 -6.37 30.91 -11.05
CA LEU A 383 -6.33 31.62 -12.32
C LEU A 383 -6.41 30.65 -13.51
N THR A 384 -5.72 29.50 -13.42
CA THR A 384 -5.75 28.46 -14.46
C THR A 384 -7.14 27.84 -14.57
N GLN A 385 -7.80 27.53 -13.45
CA GLN A 385 -9.17 27.02 -13.44
C GLN A 385 -10.17 28.02 -14.05
N LEU A 386 -10.03 29.30 -13.73
CA LEU A 386 -10.86 30.35 -14.29
C LEU A 386 -10.65 30.51 -15.80
N TRP A 387 -9.39 30.47 -16.26
CA TRP A 387 -9.07 30.49 -17.70
C TRP A 387 -9.69 29.28 -18.44
N VAL A 388 -9.62 28.08 -17.86
CA VAL A 388 -10.26 26.88 -18.43
C VAL A 388 -11.78 27.05 -18.53
N ALA A 389 -12.40 27.63 -17.51
CA ALA A 389 -13.85 27.83 -17.42
C ALA A 389 -14.40 28.93 -18.36
N LEU A 390 -13.57 29.81 -18.92
CA LEU A 390 -14.01 30.84 -19.87
C LEU A 390 -14.60 30.20 -21.14
N ALA A 391 -15.81 30.58 -21.51
CA ALA A 391 -16.50 30.05 -22.68
C ALA A 391 -16.05 30.70 -24.02
N SER A 392 -15.37 31.85 -23.96
CA SER A 392 -14.98 32.65 -25.14
C SER A 392 -13.67 32.19 -25.79
N GLU A 393 -13.60 32.20 -27.13
CA GLU A 393 -12.34 31.99 -27.87
C GLU A 393 -11.28 33.07 -27.58
N ALA A 394 -11.68 34.22 -27.02
CA ALA A 394 -10.77 35.30 -26.64
C ALA A 394 -9.71 34.86 -25.60
N LYS A 395 -9.93 33.73 -24.91
CA LYS A 395 -8.94 33.14 -23.99
C LYS A 395 -7.68 32.62 -24.66
N PHE A 396 -7.73 32.32 -25.96
CA PHE A 396 -6.59 31.92 -26.78
C PHE A 396 -5.85 33.11 -27.39
N ASN A 397 -6.09 34.33 -26.92
CA ASN A 397 -5.37 35.51 -27.37
C ASN A 397 -3.86 35.34 -27.13
N ARG A 398 -3.09 35.44 -28.21
CA ARG A 398 -1.64 35.23 -28.22
C ARG A 398 -0.90 36.19 -27.28
N ASP A 399 -1.21 37.48 -27.33
CA ASP A 399 -0.49 38.52 -26.60
C ASP A 399 -0.69 38.40 -25.08
N ILE A 400 -1.87 37.94 -24.67
CA ILE A 400 -2.22 37.71 -23.26
C ILE A 400 -1.60 36.40 -22.77
N GLY A 401 -1.72 35.34 -23.58
CA GLY A 401 -1.12 34.04 -23.30
C GLY A 401 0.38 34.12 -23.10
N GLU A 402 1.08 34.83 -23.97
CA GLU A 402 2.55 34.97 -23.92
C GLU A 402 3.01 35.64 -22.63
N ARG A 403 2.29 36.68 -22.16
CA ARG A 403 2.60 37.39 -20.91
C ARG A 403 2.29 36.55 -19.66
N LEU A 404 1.16 35.84 -19.65
CA LEU A 404 0.80 34.95 -18.54
C LEU A 404 1.80 33.79 -18.40
N LEU A 405 2.26 33.26 -19.53
CA LEU A 405 3.31 32.24 -19.58
C LEU A 405 4.65 32.80 -19.09
N ALA A 406 5.05 34.00 -19.53
CA ALA A 406 6.30 34.64 -19.11
C ALA A 406 6.35 34.90 -17.59
N ARG A 407 5.20 35.18 -16.96
CA ARG A 407 5.07 35.39 -15.50
C ARG A 407 4.74 34.13 -14.69
N GLY A 408 4.62 32.95 -15.32
CA GLY A 408 4.36 31.69 -14.63
C GLY A 408 2.99 31.59 -13.95
N LEU A 409 2.01 32.38 -14.41
CA LEU A 409 0.67 32.47 -13.81
C LEU A 409 -0.32 31.40 -14.31
N LEU A 410 0.09 30.59 -15.28
CA LEU A 410 -0.68 29.46 -15.81
C LEU A 410 0.00 28.13 -15.45
N LEU A 411 -0.77 27.20 -14.89
CA LEU A 411 -0.32 25.84 -14.63
C LEU A 411 -0.36 25.03 -15.93
N LEU A 412 0.81 24.88 -16.55
CA LEU A 412 0.98 24.22 -17.84
C LEU A 412 0.37 22.82 -17.96
N PRO A 413 0.44 21.91 -16.95
CA PRO A 413 -0.18 20.59 -17.06
C PRO A 413 -1.71 20.62 -17.21
N GLU A 414 -2.38 21.58 -16.56
CA GLU A 414 -3.84 21.75 -16.69
C GLU A 414 -4.20 22.37 -18.05
N VAL A 415 -3.40 23.34 -18.50
CA VAL A 415 -3.54 23.94 -19.84
C VAL A 415 -3.31 22.90 -20.93
N ASP A 416 -2.31 22.01 -20.77
CA ASP A 416 -1.98 20.94 -21.72
C ASP A 416 -3.14 19.95 -21.89
N ALA A 417 -3.68 19.46 -20.77
CA ALA A 417 -4.81 18.54 -20.78
C ALA A 417 -6.06 19.17 -21.40
N TYR A 418 -6.32 20.46 -21.13
CA TYR A 418 -7.45 21.18 -21.71
C TYR A 418 -7.27 21.43 -23.21
N LEU A 419 -6.13 21.98 -23.61
CA LEU A 419 -5.88 22.38 -24.99
C LEU A 419 -5.78 21.17 -25.92
N ALA A 420 -5.15 20.08 -25.49
CA ALA A 420 -5.13 18.82 -26.24
C ALA A 420 -6.55 18.30 -26.51
N ARG A 421 -7.47 18.39 -25.54
CA ARG A 421 -8.88 18.01 -25.73
C ARG A 421 -9.59 18.92 -26.74
N VAL A 422 -9.39 20.24 -26.67
CA VAL A 422 -10.00 21.21 -27.59
C VAL A 422 -9.49 21.02 -29.03
N LEU A 423 -8.17 20.79 -29.19
CA LEU A 423 -7.54 20.54 -30.49
C LEU A 423 -7.97 19.20 -31.10
N VAL A 424 -8.24 18.17 -30.29
CA VAL A 424 -8.77 16.89 -30.80
C VAL A 424 -10.25 17.03 -31.20
N ALA A 425 -11.05 17.75 -30.41
CA ALA A 425 -12.50 17.80 -30.58
C ALA A 425 -12.98 18.80 -31.65
N GLN A 426 -12.48 20.05 -31.63
CA GLN A 426 -13.08 21.17 -32.36
C GLN A 426 -12.13 21.89 -33.32
N ARG A 427 -10.81 21.82 -33.08
CA ARG A 427 -9.76 22.46 -33.92
C ARG A 427 -9.99 23.95 -34.27
N PRO A 428 -10.40 24.83 -33.34
CA PRO A 428 -10.50 26.25 -33.66
C PRO A 428 -9.12 26.84 -33.96
N ALA A 429 -9.02 27.73 -34.96
CA ALA A 429 -7.76 28.31 -35.41
C ALA A 429 -7.03 29.04 -34.28
N SER A 430 -7.78 29.72 -33.41
CA SER A 430 -7.29 30.40 -32.21
C SER A 430 -6.60 29.43 -31.22
N ALA A 431 -7.12 28.22 -31.02
CA ALA A 431 -6.49 27.20 -30.19
C ALA A 431 -5.25 26.58 -30.85
N ILE A 432 -5.22 26.46 -32.18
CA ILE A 432 -4.03 26.02 -32.92
C ILE A 432 -2.91 27.06 -32.75
N ASP A 433 -3.22 28.35 -32.91
CA ASP A 433 -2.28 29.44 -32.73
C ASP A 433 -1.72 29.50 -31.31
N PHE A 434 -2.58 29.30 -30.31
CA PHE A 434 -2.16 29.19 -28.91
C PHE A 434 -1.33 27.93 -28.64
N GLY A 435 -1.65 26.82 -29.30
CA GLY A 435 -0.83 25.61 -29.29
C GLY A 435 0.56 25.85 -29.88
N VAL A 436 0.66 26.58 -30.99
CA VAL A 436 1.94 26.99 -31.59
C VAL A 436 2.71 27.96 -30.67
N LEU A 437 2.01 28.82 -29.93
CA LEU A 437 2.63 29.67 -28.89
C LEU A 437 3.29 28.81 -27.80
N LEU A 438 2.65 27.73 -27.34
CA LEU A 438 3.25 26.79 -26.39
C LEU A 438 4.47 26.07 -26.97
N VAL A 439 4.43 25.66 -28.26
CA VAL A 439 5.60 25.09 -28.94
C VAL A 439 6.78 26.06 -28.93
N ARG A 440 6.53 27.35 -29.17
CA ARG A 440 7.55 28.41 -29.10
C ARG A 440 8.03 28.62 -27.66
N ALA A 441 7.13 28.66 -26.68
CA ALA A 441 7.50 28.76 -25.26
C ALA A 441 8.42 27.61 -24.82
N VAL A 442 8.20 26.38 -25.32
CA VAL A 442 9.07 25.23 -25.09
C VAL A 442 10.44 25.39 -25.80
N LYS A 443 10.44 25.96 -27.01
CA LYS A 443 11.66 26.27 -27.76
C LYS A 443 12.46 27.44 -27.17
N ASP A 444 11.81 28.36 -26.47
CA ASP A 444 12.44 29.55 -25.89
C ASP A 444 12.79 29.35 -24.41
N GLY A 445 12.35 28.24 -23.80
CA GLY A 445 12.76 27.82 -22.44
C GLY A 445 11.84 28.33 -21.32
N LEU A 446 10.70 28.92 -21.70
CA LEU A 446 9.64 29.36 -20.79
C LEU A 446 8.81 28.17 -20.27
N ALA A 447 8.77 27.06 -21.01
CA ALA A 447 8.05 25.83 -20.66
C ALA A 447 8.90 24.58 -20.93
N GLY A 448 8.66 23.48 -20.20
CA GLY A 448 9.22 22.17 -20.51
C GLY A 448 8.35 21.42 -21.53
N ALA A 449 8.98 20.62 -22.41
CA ALA A 449 8.25 19.75 -23.34
C ALA A 449 7.41 18.69 -22.62
N ALA A 450 7.77 18.34 -21.38
CA ALA A 450 6.99 17.44 -20.53
C ALA A 450 5.71 18.11 -19.99
N ASP A 451 5.74 19.43 -19.76
CA ASP A 451 4.60 20.17 -19.19
C ASP A 451 3.47 20.37 -20.21
N VAL A 452 3.78 20.24 -21.51
CA VAL A 452 2.83 20.41 -22.63
C VAL A 452 2.82 19.22 -23.61
N ALA A 453 3.13 18.01 -23.12
CA ALA A 453 3.35 16.83 -23.94
C ALA A 453 2.13 16.45 -24.80
N ALA A 454 0.92 16.52 -24.23
CA ALA A 454 -0.31 16.14 -24.94
C ALA A 454 -0.59 17.09 -26.12
N THR A 455 -0.35 18.38 -25.95
CA THR A 455 -0.51 19.42 -26.98
C THR A 455 0.53 19.26 -28.08
N LEU A 456 1.80 19.01 -27.75
CA LEU A 456 2.87 18.75 -28.73
C LEU A 456 2.57 17.51 -29.59
N ASP A 457 1.96 16.48 -29.01
CA ASP A 457 1.61 15.25 -29.72
C ASP A 457 0.40 15.44 -30.63
N VAL A 458 -0.63 16.16 -30.18
CA VAL A 458 -1.79 16.49 -31.00
C VAL A 458 -1.39 17.39 -32.18
N LEU A 459 -0.59 18.42 -31.96
CA LEU A 459 -0.08 19.28 -33.03
C LEU A 459 0.84 18.53 -34.01
N GLY A 460 1.64 17.58 -33.52
CA GLY A 460 2.48 16.74 -34.39
C GLY A 460 1.66 15.84 -35.31
N LYS A 461 0.57 15.24 -34.79
CA LYS A 461 -0.38 14.46 -35.58
C LYS A 461 -1.13 15.33 -36.60
N LEU A 462 -1.50 16.55 -36.22
CA LEU A 462 -2.15 17.51 -37.13
C LEU A 462 -1.19 17.95 -38.25
N ALA A 463 0.06 18.26 -37.92
CA ALA A 463 1.08 18.67 -38.87
C ALA A 463 1.40 17.56 -39.90
N GLY A 464 1.40 16.29 -39.49
CA GLY A 464 1.56 15.15 -40.42
C GLY A 464 0.38 14.92 -41.36
N SER A 465 -0.77 15.56 -41.12
CA SER A 465 -2.00 15.37 -41.90
C SER A 465 -2.33 16.54 -42.86
N VAL A 466 -1.57 17.63 -42.83
CA VAL A 466 -1.84 18.86 -43.58
C VAL A 466 -0.66 19.20 -44.52
N ALA A 467 -0.96 19.50 -45.78
CA ALA A 467 0.04 19.98 -46.75
C ALA A 467 0.67 21.29 -46.25
N GLY A 468 2.00 21.32 -46.05
CA GLY A 468 2.73 22.45 -45.46
C GLY A 468 3.04 22.31 -43.96
N GLY A 469 2.63 21.21 -43.31
CA GLY A 469 2.93 20.90 -41.91
C GLY A 469 4.41 20.65 -41.58
N GLU A 470 5.29 20.59 -42.59
CA GLU A 470 6.73 20.40 -42.42
C GLU A 470 7.37 21.49 -41.54
N GLN A 471 6.95 22.75 -41.68
CA GLN A 471 7.46 23.85 -40.86
C GLN A 471 7.07 23.71 -39.38
N LEU A 472 5.86 23.22 -39.12
CA LEU A 472 5.39 22.95 -37.76
C LEU A 472 6.07 21.71 -37.16
N LEU A 473 6.32 20.67 -37.97
CA LEU A 473 7.10 19.50 -37.55
C LEU A 473 8.55 19.86 -37.20
N GLN A 474 9.18 20.74 -38.00
CA GLN A 474 10.51 21.28 -37.70
C GLN A 474 10.54 22.10 -36.42
N LEU A 475 9.52 22.95 -36.20
CA LEU A 475 9.37 23.70 -34.94
C LEU A 475 9.16 22.77 -33.73
N LEU A 476 8.34 21.73 -33.87
CA LEU A 476 8.11 20.73 -32.84
C LEU A 476 9.37 19.91 -32.53
N SER A 477 10.15 19.52 -33.54
CA SER A 477 11.41 18.82 -33.34
C SER A 477 12.44 19.74 -32.66
N ALA A 478 12.53 20.99 -33.09
CA ALA A 478 13.43 21.99 -32.49
C ALA A 478 13.03 22.29 -31.04
N ALA A 479 11.74 22.42 -30.73
CA ALA A 479 11.23 22.63 -29.38
C ALA A 479 11.53 21.43 -28.48
N ARG A 480 11.24 20.20 -28.93
CA ARG A 480 11.55 18.97 -28.19
C ARG A 480 13.06 18.75 -28.00
N ALA A 481 13.89 19.18 -28.95
CA ALA A 481 15.35 19.11 -28.83
C ALA A 481 15.88 20.16 -27.85
N ALA A 482 15.46 21.42 -27.99
CA ALA A 482 15.85 22.51 -27.11
C ALA A 482 15.37 22.30 -25.66
N SER A 483 14.18 21.73 -25.48
CA SER A 483 13.70 21.31 -24.15
C SER A 483 14.40 20.06 -23.64
N ARG A 484 14.93 19.16 -24.47
CA ARG A 484 15.74 18.02 -24.00
C ARG A 484 17.12 18.46 -23.56
N VAL A 485 17.77 19.34 -24.33
CA VAL A 485 19.04 19.99 -23.96
C VAL A 485 18.85 20.78 -22.67
N ARG A 486 17.82 21.63 -22.60
CA ARG A 486 17.53 22.39 -21.37
C ARG A 486 16.98 21.55 -20.22
N ALA A 487 16.30 20.44 -20.45
CA ALA A 487 15.92 19.51 -19.38
C ALA A 487 17.16 18.73 -18.91
N ALA A 488 18.13 18.45 -19.79
CA ALA A 488 19.43 17.93 -19.38
C ALA A 488 20.23 18.98 -18.59
N GLU A 489 20.12 20.28 -18.95
CA GLU A 489 20.75 21.43 -18.24
C GLU A 489 19.96 21.91 -16.99
N ARG A 490 18.63 21.71 -16.90
CA ARG A 490 17.75 22.07 -15.75
C ARG A 490 17.46 20.91 -14.81
N ALA A 491 17.55 19.66 -15.27
CA ALA A 491 17.71 18.51 -14.37
C ALA A 491 19.01 18.64 -13.56
N GLU A 492 19.88 19.57 -13.97
CA GLU A 492 20.85 20.24 -13.09
C GLU A 492 20.15 21.33 -12.24
N LEU A 493 19.19 20.94 -11.39
CA LEU A 493 19.07 21.57 -10.07
C LEU A 493 20.43 21.42 -9.37
N PRO A 494 20.85 22.35 -8.47
CA PRO A 494 22.23 22.50 -8.02
C PRO A 494 22.83 21.12 -7.80
N ALA A 495 23.80 20.79 -8.67
CA ALA A 495 24.17 19.44 -9.02
C ALA A 495 23.81 18.34 -7.99
N ILE A 496 22.80 17.52 -8.29
CA ILE A 496 23.00 16.05 -8.21
C ILE A 496 23.46 15.57 -9.60
N GLY A 497 24.36 16.38 -10.18
CA GLY A 497 25.22 16.08 -11.31
C GLY A 497 26.65 15.81 -10.85
N GLY A 498 26.86 15.40 -9.60
CA GLY A 498 28.16 14.92 -9.10
C GLY A 498 28.46 13.45 -9.46
N LEU A 499 27.59 12.80 -10.22
CA LEU A 499 27.70 11.38 -10.60
C LEU A 499 28.04 11.14 -12.07
N ARG A 500 27.78 12.12 -12.94
CA ARG A 500 28.49 12.27 -14.21
C ARG A 500 29.49 13.37 -13.96
N ASP A 501 30.79 13.09 -14.09
CA ASP A 501 31.91 14.02 -13.92
C ASP A 501 31.63 15.42 -14.49
N LYS A 502 30.99 16.30 -13.71
CA LYS A 502 30.97 17.75 -14.02
C LYS A 502 32.26 18.44 -13.62
N GLY A 503 33.08 17.72 -12.86
CA GLY A 503 34.52 17.87 -12.73
C GLY A 503 35.00 16.57 -12.12
N GLY A 504 35.94 15.89 -12.77
CA GLY A 504 36.45 14.60 -12.31
C GLY A 504 36.77 14.61 -10.82
N ASP A 505 36.64 13.46 -10.16
CA ASP A 505 36.97 13.36 -8.74
C ASP A 505 38.34 14.00 -8.45
N PRO A 506 38.46 14.79 -7.37
CA PRO A 506 39.74 15.33 -6.95
C PRO A 506 40.78 14.22 -6.91
N ALA A 507 41.97 14.48 -7.45
CA ALA A 507 43.02 13.47 -7.52
C ALA A 507 43.30 12.91 -6.11
N GLY A 508 43.16 11.59 -5.96
CA GLY A 508 43.35 10.90 -4.68
C GLY A 508 42.10 10.78 -3.79
N LEU A 509 40.94 11.37 -4.14
CA LEU A 509 39.71 11.25 -3.35
C LEU A 509 39.30 9.78 -3.16
N HIS A 510 39.30 8.99 -4.23
CA HIS A 510 38.98 7.56 -4.17
C HIS A 510 39.91 6.80 -3.21
N GLN A 511 41.21 7.13 -3.21
CA GLN A 511 42.21 6.48 -2.36
C GLN A 511 42.08 6.93 -0.89
N GLN A 512 41.78 8.20 -0.67
CA GLN A 512 41.51 8.76 0.66
C GLN A 512 40.25 8.14 1.28
N VAL A 513 39.13 8.11 0.54
CA VAL A 513 37.87 7.52 1.01
C VAL A 513 38.02 6.01 1.23
N ALA A 514 38.69 5.29 0.33
CA ALA A 514 38.95 3.87 0.51
C ALA A 514 39.80 3.58 1.75
N GLY A 515 40.87 4.36 1.99
CA GLY A 515 41.73 4.20 3.16
C GLY A 515 40.99 4.44 4.48
N LEU A 516 40.21 5.54 4.54
CA LEU A 516 39.38 5.84 5.72
C LEU A 516 38.32 4.75 5.95
N PHE A 517 37.67 4.29 4.88
CA PHE A 517 36.64 3.26 4.97
C PHE A 517 37.20 1.91 5.43
N GLU A 518 38.37 1.52 4.94
CA GLU A 518 39.04 0.29 5.35
C GLU A 518 39.46 0.33 6.83
N GLU A 519 39.98 1.47 7.30
CA GLU A 519 40.31 1.69 8.71
C GLU A 519 39.06 1.55 9.59
N PHE A 520 37.94 2.16 9.17
CA PHE A 520 36.67 2.03 9.88
C PHE A 520 36.13 0.60 9.88
N ALA A 521 36.12 -0.07 8.72
CA ALA A 521 35.64 -1.45 8.59
C ALA A 521 36.45 -2.41 9.48
N ARG A 522 37.78 -2.26 9.54
CA ARG A 522 38.65 -3.03 10.45
C ARG A 522 38.29 -2.76 11.91
N ARG A 523 38.08 -1.50 12.29
CA ARG A 523 37.72 -1.13 13.68
C ARG A 523 36.35 -1.65 14.10
N CYS A 524 35.37 -1.68 13.20
CA CYS A 524 34.05 -2.27 13.46
C CYS A 524 34.08 -3.77 13.80
N VAL A 525 35.12 -4.49 13.37
CA VAL A 525 35.30 -5.94 13.66
C VAL A 525 35.94 -6.16 15.03
N VAL A 526 36.80 -5.24 15.50
CA VAL A 526 37.64 -5.44 16.69
C VAL A 526 36.96 -4.96 17.99
N ALA A 527 36.27 -3.80 17.98
CA ALA A 527 35.54 -3.29 19.14
C ALA A 527 34.52 -2.20 18.72
N PRO A 528 33.20 -2.44 18.79
CA PRO A 528 32.19 -1.42 18.53
C PRO A 528 32.01 -0.51 19.76
N ASP A 529 32.92 0.46 19.94
CA ASP A 529 32.83 1.47 21.00
C ASP A 529 32.35 2.81 20.44
N GLU A 530 31.45 3.51 21.14
CA GLU A 530 30.93 4.83 20.74
C GLU A 530 32.05 5.86 20.59
N LYS A 531 33.12 5.74 21.39
CA LYS A 531 34.31 6.59 21.30
C LYS A 531 35.07 6.41 19.99
N MET A 532 35.07 5.19 19.43
CA MET A 532 35.69 4.89 18.14
C MET A 532 34.92 5.56 17.00
N HIS A 533 33.58 5.50 17.02
CA HIS A 533 32.73 6.18 16.05
C HIS A 533 32.93 7.70 16.08
N ALA A 534 32.97 8.30 17.27
CA ALA A 534 33.21 9.73 17.42
C ALA A 534 34.58 10.16 16.88
N ALA A 535 35.64 9.38 17.14
CA ALA A 535 36.98 9.66 16.62
C ALA A 535 37.04 9.57 15.09
N PHE A 536 36.38 8.58 14.49
CA PHE A 536 36.32 8.43 13.04
C PHE A 536 35.52 9.56 12.36
N VAL A 537 34.40 9.99 12.96
CA VAL A 537 33.63 11.13 12.45
C VAL A 537 34.42 12.44 12.53
N GLN A 538 35.26 12.61 13.55
CA GLN A 538 36.20 13.74 13.61
C GLN A 538 37.26 13.65 12.50
N GLN A 539 37.77 12.47 12.16
CA GLN A 539 38.67 12.28 11.01
C GLN A 539 37.98 12.66 9.69
N LEU A 540 36.72 12.26 9.49
CA LEU A 540 35.95 12.63 8.30
C LEU A 540 35.69 14.14 8.19
N ARG A 541 35.43 14.82 9.32
CA ARG A 541 35.29 16.29 9.36
C ARG A 541 36.62 16.98 9.08
N ALA A 542 37.72 16.51 9.67
CA ALA A 542 39.06 17.03 9.42
C ALA A 542 39.50 16.85 7.97
N ALA A 543 39.04 15.78 7.31
CA ALA A 543 39.24 15.53 5.89
C ALA A 543 38.36 16.40 4.97
N GLY A 544 37.43 17.20 5.52
CA GLY A 544 36.51 18.04 4.75
C GLY A 544 35.43 17.27 4.00
N LEU A 545 35.15 16.02 4.37
CA LEU A 545 34.23 15.14 3.65
C LEU A 545 32.78 15.17 4.20
N LEU A 546 32.56 15.82 5.35
CA LEU A 546 31.25 15.91 6.04
C LEU A 546 30.74 17.35 6.15
N ASN A 547 30.83 18.12 5.07
CA ASN A 547 30.34 19.50 5.02
C ASN A 547 28.90 19.63 4.51
N MET A 548 28.24 18.51 4.16
CA MET A 548 26.89 18.47 3.55
C MET A 548 26.82 19.22 2.22
N ASP A 549 27.92 19.19 1.47
CA ASP A 549 28.12 19.80 0.16
C ASP A 549 28.47 18.72 -0.90
N ASP A 550 28.91 19.15 -2.08
CA ASP A 550 29.29 18.23 -3.18
C ASP A 550 30.39 17.24 -2.78
N ALA A 551 31.25 17.57 -1.80
CA ALA A 551 32.26 16.65 -1.29
C ALA A 551 31.65 15.48 -0.51
N THR A 552 30.60 15.75 0.29
CA THR A 552 29.87 14.70 1.01
C THR A 552 29.13 13.78 0.03
N ASP A 553 28.49 14.31 -1.01
CA ASP A 553 27.82 13.49 -2.01
C ASP A 553 28.81 12.61 -2.81
N ARG A 554 29.98 13.15 -3.20
CA ARG A 554 31.06 12.36 -3.82
C ARG A 554 31.60 11.28 -2.88
N MET A 555 31.81 11.58 -1.60
CA MET A 555 32.21 10.59 -0.60
C MET A 555 31.18 9.46 -0.49
N LEU A 556 29.89 9.79 -0.33
CA LEU A 556 28.81 8.80 -0.20
C LEU A 556 28.72 7.91 -1.43
N ARG A 557 28.86 8.48 -2.64
CA ARG A 557 28.96 7.72 -3.88
C ARG A 557 30.09 6.70 -3.82
N VAL A 558 31.31 7.16 -3.57
CA VAL A 558 32.51 6.32 -3.57
C VAL A 558 32.39 5.20 -2.53
N LEU A 559 31.87 5.49 -1.34
CA LEU A 559 31.63 4.50 -0.29
C LEU A 559 30.66 3.40 -0.74
N VAL A 560 29.51 3.78 -1.33
CA VAL A 560 28.53 2.79 -1.80
C VAL A 560 29.10 2.00 -2.97
N GLU A 561 29.77 2.64 -3.94
CA GLU A 561 30.39 1.96 -5.09
C GLU A 561 31.46 0.96 -4.65
N LEU A 562 32.36 1.33 -3.72
CA LEU A 562 33.38 0.43 -3.18
C LEU A 562 32.76 -0.76 -2.44
N ALA A 563 31.75 -0.51 -1.59
CA ALA A 563 31.11 -1.58 -0.82
C ALA A 563 30.35 -2.56 -1.73
N VAL A 564 29.62 -2.05 -2.74
CA VAL A 564 28.92 -2.88 -3.74
C VAL A 564 29.92 -3.64 -4.60
N ALA A 565 30.97 -2.99 -5.09
CA ALA A 565 32.00 -3.65 -5.90
C ALA A 565 32.70 -4.78 -5.13
N HIS A 566 33.07 -4.55 -3.87
CA HIS A 566 33.65 -5.59 -3.01
C HIS A 566 32.68 -6.77 -2.79
N CYS A 567 31.40 -6.48 -2.55
CA CYS A 567 30.38 -7.50 -2.39
C CYS A 567 30.24 -8.36 -3.65
N LEU A 568 30.09 -7.74 -4.82
CA LEU A 568 29.96 -8.45 -6.09
C LEU A 568 31.23 -9.25 -6.47
N ALA A 569 32.42 -8.71 -6.20
CA ALA A 569 33.68 -9.39 -6.45
C ALA A 569 33.88 -10.65 -5.58
N SER A 570 33.16 -10.75 -4.45
CA SER A 570 33.22 -11.91 -3.55
C SER A 570 32.32 -13.07 -3.96
N GLU A 571 31.53 -12.93 -5.03
CA GLU A 571 30.61 -13.98 -5.48
C GLU A 571 31.39 -15.23 -5.91
N THR A 572 31.18 -16.32 -5.19
CA THR A 572 31.70 -17.64 -5.59
C THR A 572 30.70 -18.32 -6.52
N PRO A 573 31.12 -19.02 -7.59
CA PRO A 573 30.19 -19.72 -8.46
C PRO A 573 29.47 -20.84 -7.70
N GLY A 574 28.14 -20.73 -7.57
CA GLY A 574 27.31 -21.79 -7.00
C GLY A 574 26.95 -22.84 -8.06
N VAL A 575 26.68 -24.07 -7.61
CA VAL A 575 26.20 -25.16 -8.47
C VAL A 575 24.79 -25.54 -8.03
N ARG A 576 23.83 -25.50 -8.95
CA ARG A 576 22.46 -25.97 -8.67
C ARG A 576 22.48 -27.51 -8.52
N PRO A 577 21.50 -28.12 -7.83
CA PRO A 577 21.41 -29.58 -7.69
C PRO A 577 21.42 -30.35 -9.02
N ASP A 578 21.01 -29.66 -10.09
CA ASP A 578 20.92 -30.06 -11.49
C ASP A 578 22.22 -29.81 -12.29
N GLY A 579 23.29 -29.34 -11.64
CA GLY A 579 24.62 -29.12 -12.25
C GLY A 579 24.78 -27.82 -13.03
N GLY A 580 23.74 -26.97 -13.10
CA GLY A 580 23.81 -25.66 -13.74
C GLY A 580 24.43 -24.56 -12.85
N PRO A 581 24.88 -23.43 -13.43
CA PRO A 581 25.38 -22.29 -12.66
C PRO A 581 24.27 -21.68 -11.78
N ALA A 582 24.58 -21.46 -10.50
CA ALA A 582 23.73 -20.79 -9.53
C ALA A 582 24.43 -19.51 -9.01
N PRO A 583 23.68 -18.46 -8.65
CA PRO A 583 24.23 -17.35 -7.88
C PRO A 583 24.76 -17.89 -6.55
N GLY A 584 26.04 -17.68 -6.24
CA GLY A 584 26.61 -18.18 -5.00
C GLY A 584 26.43 -17.22 -3.83
N PRO A 585 27.02 -17.56 -2.67
CA PRO A 585 27.02 -16.66 -1.51
C PRO A 585 27.85 -15.41 -1.81
N LEU A 586 27.38 -14.27 -1.31
CA LEU A 586 28.07 -12.98 -1.35
C LEU A 586 28.59 -12.64 0.05
N SER A 587 29.77 -12.02 0.13
CA SER A 587 30.28 -11.42 1.36
C SER A 587 29.69 -10.02 1.54
N PHE A 588 29.10 -9.77 2.71
CA PHE A 588 28.57 -8.46 3.09
C PHE A 588 29.53 -7.67 4.00
N LEU A 589 30.80 -8.10 4.09
CA LEU A 589 31.80 -7.54 5.00
C LEU A 589 32.04 -6.04 4.81
N ALA A 590 31.92 -5.53 3.58
CA ALA A 590 32.01 -4.09 3.31
C ALA A 590 30.68 -3.35 3.51
N LEU A 591 29.53 -4.02 3.35
CA LEU A 591 28.22 -3.37 3.44
C LEU A 591 27.78 -3.14 4.88
N ASP A 592 28.05 -4.08 5.78
CA ASP A 592 27.63 -3.98 7.19
C ASP A 592 28.31 -2.79 7.93
N PRO A 593 29.62 -2.53 7.77
CA PRO A 593 30.25 -1.30 8.28
C PRO A 593 29.68 -0.03 7.65
N LEU A 594 29.37 -0.03 6.35
CA LEU A 594 28.75 1.13 5.70
C LEU A 594 27.40 1.47 6.32
N VAL A 595 26.57 0.45 6.58
CA VAL A 595 25.29 0.60 7.29
C VAL A 595 25.49 1.20 8.68
N LYS A 596 26.46 0.69 9.45
CA LYS A 596 26.78 1.22 10.78
C LYS A 596 27.26 2.67 10.75
N LEU A 597 28.14 3.02 9.81
CA LEU A 597 28.62 4.38 9.63
C LEU A 597 27.47 5.34 9.32
N ALA A 598 26.61 4.96 8.38
CA ALA A 598 25.44 5.74 8.00
C ALA A 598 24.47 5.90 9.18
N ALA A 599 24.25 4.86 9.98
CA ALA A 599 23.44 4.92 11.19
C ALA A 599 24.03 5.88 12.23
N CYS A 600 25.34 5.78 12.53
CA CYS A 600 26.01 6.68 13.47
C CYS A 600 25.94 8.15 13.02
N LEU A 601 26.18 8.43 11.73
CA LEU A 601 26.10 9.78 11.19
C LEU A 601 24.67 10.36 11.26
N THR A 602 23.67 9.52 11.03
CA THR A 602 22.26 9.91 11.06
C THR A 602 21.77 10.13 12.49
N LEU A 603 22.00 9.17 13.39
CA LEU A 603 21.37 9.11 14.71
C LEU A 603 22.18 9.80 15.82
N VAL A 604 23.52 9.71 15.78
CA VAL A 604 24.39 10.15 16.88
C VAL A 604 25.03 11.51 16.61
N HIS A 605 25.41 11.77 15.36
CA HIS A 605 26.19 12.96 15.00
C HIS A 605 25.37 14.10 14.36
N GLY A 606 24.04 14.05 14.47
CA GLY A 606 23.14 15.14 14.08
C GLY A 606 22.86 15.26 12.58
N GLY A 607 23.22 14.27 11.76
CA GLY A 607 22.93 14.27 10.33
C GLY A 607 21.43 14.13 10.00
N GLY A 608 20.69 13.40 10.84
CA GLY A 608 19.23 13.29 10.80
C GLY A 608 18.66 13.02 9.40
N GLU A 609 17.53 13.66 9.09
CA GLU A 609 16.80 13.48 7.83
C GLU A 609 17.58 13.95 6.61
N ALA A 610 18.38 15.01 6.73
CA ALA A 610 19.13 15.59 5.62
C ALA A 610 20.21 14.62 5.11
N PHE A 611 20.98 14.04 6.02
CA PHE A 611 22.02 13.08 5.67
C PHE A 611 21.43 11.78 5.12
N LEU A 612 20.43 11.21 5.80
CA LEU A 612 19.76 9.99 5.33
C LEU A 612 19.11 10.20 3.96
N GLY A 613 18.46 11.35 3.76
CA GLY A 613 17.87 11.72 2.47
C GLY A 613 18.92 11.81 1.35
N SER A 614 20.11 12.37 1.60
CA SER A 614 21.19 12.38 0.58
C SER A 614 21.70 10.99 0.27
N LEU A 615 21.97 10.16 1.30
CA LEU A 615 22.40 8.78 1.12
C LEU A 615 21.37 7.96 0.33
N LEU A 616 20.09 8.05 0.68
CA LEU A 616 19.03 7.30 -0.01
C LEU A 616 18.89 7.75 -1.47
N ARG A 617 18.95 9.06 -1.77
CA ARG A 617 18.96 9.56 -3.16
C ARG A 617 20.16 9.03 -3.94
N MET A 618 21.35 9.01 -3.33
CA MET A 618 22.55 8.44 -3.92
C MET A 618 22.38 6.95 -4.21
N VAL A 619 21.88 6.17 -3.26
CA VAL A 619 21.62 4.73 -3.44
C VAL A 619 20.60 4.48 -4.55
N VAL A 620 19.51 5.25 -4.60
CA VAL A 620 18.50 5.15 -5.68
C VAL A 620 19.12 5.44 -7.05
N ALA A 621 19.96 6.47 -7.15
CA ALA A 621 20.66 6.82 -8.39
C ALA A 621 21.59 5.68 -8.85
N LEU A 622 22.37 5.11 -7.92
CA LEU A 622 23.27 4.00 -8.21
C LEU A 622 22.53 2.73 -8.62
N VAL A 623 21.43 2.38 -7.93
CA VAL A 623 20.61 1.21 -8.31
C VAL A 623 20.07 1.36 -9.73
N ARG A 624 19.55 2.55 -10.09
CA ARG A 624 19.02 2.80 -11.44
C ARG A 624 20.12 2.74 -12.49
N ARG A 625 21.26 3.39 -12.23
CA ARG A 625 22.43 3.36 -13.11
C ARG A 625 22.93 1.93 -13.33
N ASP A 626 23.18 1.19 -12.25
CA ASP A 626 23.71 -0.18 -12.35
C ASP A 626 22.70 -1.14 -12.99
N ALA A 627 21.38 -0.93 -12.81
CA ALA A 627 20.36 -1.71 -13.50
C ALA A 627 20.29 -1.41 -15.00
N GLU A 628 20.46 -0.13 -15.39
CA GLU A 628 20.51 0.30 -16.79
C GLU A 628 21.80 -0.19 -17.48
N ASP A 629 22.96 -0.03 -16.84
CA ASP A 629 24.28 -0.37 -17.38
C ASP A 629 24.50 -1.89 -17.48
N ARG A 630 24.08 -2.65 -16.45
CA ARG A 630 24.31 -4.11 -16.40
C ARG A 630 23.18 -4.94 -17.00
N GLY A 631 22.00 -4.35 -17.19
CA GLY A 631 20.81 -5.04 -17.71
C GLY A 631 20.54 -6.38 -17.00
N PRO A 632 20.57 -7.53 -17.70
CA PRO A 632 20.29 -8.83 -17.10
C PRO A 632 21.36 -9.31 -16.09
N ALA A 633 22.57 -8.74 -16.10
CA ALA A 633 23.63 -9.05 -15.15
C ALA A 633 23.54 -8.21 -13.85
N PHE A 634 22.51 -7.36 -13.72
CA PHE A 634 22.26 -6.60 -12.51
C PHE A 634 21.98 -7.52 -11.32
N ASN A 635 22.65 -7.26 -10.19
CA ASN A 635 22.47 -8.01 -8.95
C ASN A 635 21.95 -7.09 -7.83
N ALA A 636 20.71 -7.30 -7.40
CA ALA A 636 20.04 -6.47 -6.41
C ALA A 636 20.48 -6.74 -4.96
N ARG A 637 21.17 -7.86 -4.67
CA ARG A 637 21.46 -8.33 -3.31
C ARG A 637 22.31 -7.35 -2.46
N PRO A 638 23.35 -6.69 -3.01
CA PRO A 638 24.10 -5.67 -2.27
C PRO A 638 23.22 -4.50 -1.79
N TYR A 639 22.37 -4.00 -2.69
CA TYR A 639 21.47 -2.87 -2.40
C TYR A 639 20.35 -3.25 -1.44
N LEU A 640 19.81 -4.47 -1.57
CA LEU A 640 18.87 -5.04 -0.61
C LEU A 640 19.48 -5.09 0.80
N ARG A 641 20.70 -5.61 0.94
CA ARG A 641 21.40 -5.67 2.24
C ARG A 641 21.61 -4.28 2.83
N LEU A 642 22.02 -3.32 2.01
CA LEU A 642 22.21 -1.92 2.43
C LEU A 642 20.90 -1.31 2.95
N LEU A 643 19.82 -1.35 2.16
CA LEU A 643 18.54 -0.75 2.53
C LEU A 643 17.87 -1.46 3.71
N ALA A 644 17.92 -2.79 3.76
CA ALA A 644 17.39 -3.57 4.89
C ALA A 644 18.18 -3.30 6.18
N GLY A 645 19.52 -3.23 6.07
CA GLY A 645 20.40 -2.89 7.18
C GLY A 645 20.13 -1.49 7.72
N LEU A 646 20.03 -0.48 6.84
CA LEU A 646 19.66 0.89 7.22
C LEU A 646 18.31 0.92 7.93
N ALA A 647 17.29 0.24 7.38
CA ALA A 647 15.97 0.18 8.00
C ALA A 647 16.01 -0.46 9.40
N SER A 648 16.84 -1.49 9.60
CA SER A 648 17.05 -2.11 10.91
C SER A 648 17.75 -1.19 11.91
N GLU A 649 18.79 -0.44 11.49
CA GLU A 649 19.51 0.47 12.40
C GLU A 649 18.71 1.72 12.77
N MET A 650 17.98 2.33 11.81
CA MET A 650 17.01 3.39 12.13
C MET A 650 15.82 2.83 12.96
N GLY A 651 15.70 1.49 12.96
CA GLY A 651 14.87 0.67 13.81
C GLY A 651 15.32 0.63 15.27
N ASN A 652 16.62 0.58 15.51
CA ASN A 652 17.16 0.26 16.82
C ASN A 652 17.16 1.49 17.75
N GLY A 653 16.70 1.31 19.00
CA GLY A 653 16.83 2.31 20.07
C GLY A 653 15.67 3.30 20.27
N ALA A 654 14.76 3.44 19.33
CA ALA A 654 13.56 4.28 19.47
C ALA A 654 12.32 3.43 19.80
N GLU A 655 11.53 3.84 20.80
CA GLU A 655 10.23 3.22 21.07
C GLU A 655 9.33 3.28 19.82
N ALA A 656 8.52 2.24 19.62
CA ALA A 656 7.62 2.14 18.47
C ALA A 656 6.59 3.28 18.50
N GLY A 657 6.87 4.37 17.78
CA GLY A 657 6.00 5.55 17.73
C GLY A 657 6.72 6.89 17.87
N GLU A 658 8.03 6.91 18.14
CA GLU A 658 8.75 8.19 18.20
C GLU A 658 8.69 8.94 16.86
N PRO A 659 8.31 10.23 16.86
CA PRO A 659 8.11 11.00 15.64
C PRO A 659 9.39 11.12 14.79
N GLY A 660 10.57 11.14 15.42
CA GLY A 660 11.85 11.15 14.72
C GLY A 660 12.10 9.86 13.92
N ALA A 661 11.91 8.69 14.56
CA ALA A 661 12.08 7.39 13.91
C ALA A 661 11.07 7.19 12.76
N LEU A 662 9.84 7.67 12.93
CA LEU A 662 8.81 7.61 11.89
C LEU A 662 9.19 8.47 10.65
N ARG A 663 9.79 9.65 10.84
CA ARG A 663 10.29 10.48 9.72
C ARG A 663 11.43 9.80 8.96
N LEU A 664 12.34 9.11 9.65
CA LEU A 664 13.43 8.37 8.99
C LEU A 664 12.89 7.17 8.17
N VAL A 665 11.94 6.40 8.73
CA VAL A 665 11.31 5.29 8.00
C VAL A 665 10.50 5.80 6.79
N ARG A 666 9.87 6.97 6.91
CA ARG A 666 9.21 7.62 5.78
C ARG A 666 10.16 7.90 4.62
N LEU A 667 11.36 8.44 4.88
CA LEU A 667 12.37 8.68 3.84
C LEU A 667 12.77 7.39 3.12
N ILE A 668 12.90 6.28 3.87
CA ILE A 668 13.16 4.95 3.29
C ILE A 668 11.99 4.54 2.39
N GLY A 669 10.74 4.69 2.83
CA GLY A 669 9.56 4.39 2.01
C GLY A 669 9.46 5.23 0.74
N GLU A 670 9.76 6.53 0.81
CA GLU A 670 9.82 7.43 -0.35
C GLU A 670 10.92 7.01 -1.34
N ALA A 671 12.09 6.60 -0.84
CA ALA A 671 13.16 6.05 -1.68
C ALA A 671 12.76 4.73 -2.35
N LEU A 672 12.05 3.85 -1.64
CA LEU A 672 11.52 2.60 -2.21
C LEU A 672 10.53 2.89 -3.34
N LEU A 673 9.64 3.88 -3.20
CA LEU A 673 8.73 4.27 -4.30
C LEU A 673 9.48 4.65 -5.59
N LEU A 674 10.71 5.18 -5.50
CA LEU A 674 11.57 5.46 -6.65
C LEU A 674 12.18 4.21 -7.28
N LEU A 675 12.27 3.12 -6.52
CA LEU A 675 12.75 1.80 -6.92
C LEU A 675 11.61 0.80 -7.21
N ALA A 676 10.38 1.29 -7.41
CA ALA A 676 9.25 0.44 -7.72
C ALA A 676 9.54 -0.48 -8.93
N PRO A 677 9.02 -1.72 -8.96
CA PRO A 677 9.34 -2.70 -9.99
C PRO A 677 9.04 -2.23 -11.43
N SER A 678 8.03 -1.37 -11.61
CA SER A 678 7.70 -0.75 -12.90
C SER A 678 8.79 0.20 -13.44
N ARG A 679 9.69 0.68 -12.56
CA ARG A 679 10.85 1.51 -12.93
C ARG A 679 12.14 0.69 -13.00
N VAL A 680 12.34 -0.22 -12.05
CA VAL A 680 13.55 -1.06 -11.98
C VAL A 680 13.12 -2.54 -11.85
N PRO A 681 12.80 -3.22 -12.97
CA PRO A 681 12.28 -4.60 -12.93
C PRO A 681 13.24 -5.60 -12.26
N GLY A 682 14.56 -5.43 -12.46
CA GLY A 682 15.59 -6.27 -11.82
C GLY A 682 15.63 -6.16 -10.30
N PHE A 683 14.98 -5.15 -9.71
CA PHE A 683 14.88 -4.94 -8.27
C PHE A 683 13.59 -5.53 -7.66
N ALA A 684 12.70 -6.15 -8.44
CA ALA A 684 11.36 -6.55 -7.99
C ALA A 684 11.33 -7.48 -6.77
N PHE A 685 12.25 -8.46 -6.68
CA PHE A 685 12.33 -9.37 -5.53
C PHE A 685 12.85 -8.65 -4.27
N ALA A 686 13.90 -7.84 -4.42
CA ALA A 686 14.43 -7.02 -3.32
C ALA A 686 13.38 -6.03 -2.82
N TYR A 687 12.61 -5.44 -3.72
CA TYR A 687 11.48 -4.57 -3.40
C TYR A 687 10.43 -5.29 -2.54
N LEU A 688 9.98 -6.48 -2.96
CA LEU A 688 9.03 -7.28 -2.20
C LEU A 688 9.55 -7.64 -0.80
N GLU A 689 10.83 -8.03 -0.68
CA GLU A 689 11.45 -8.32 0.63
C GLU A 689 11.50 -7.10 1.54
N LEU A 690 11.79 -5.91 0.99
CA LEU A 690 11.80 -4.65 1.74
C LEU A 690 10.39 -4.24 2.19
N LEU A 691 9.37 -4.44 1.36
CA LEU A 691 7.97 -4.25 1.74
C LEU A 691 7.54 -5.18 2.88
N ALA A 692 8.10 -6.38 2.94
CA ALA A 692 7.86 -7.38 3.98
C ALA A 692 8.74 -7.18 5.24
N HIS A 693 9.63 -6.18 5.26
CA HIS A 693 10.66 -6.07 6.28
C HIS A 693 10.09 -5.64 7.64
N ARG A 694 10.49 -6.36 8.71
CA ARG A 694 10.01 -6.16 10.10
C ARG A 694 10.27 -4.77 10.69
N ALA A 695 11.25 -4.03 10.19
CA ALA A 695 11.55 -2.68 10.63
C ALA A 695 10.79 -1.59 9.83
N ILE A 696 10.23 -1.96 8.68
CA ILE A 696 9.54 -1.03 7.76
C ILE A 696 8.02 -1.16 7.94
N MET A 697 7.48 -2.36 7.69
CA MET A 697 6.03 -2.57 7.62
C MET A 697 5.29 -2.18 8.92
N PRO A 698 5.65 -2.70 10.12
CA PRO A 698 4.90 -2.38 11.33
C PRO A 698 4.95 -0.90 11.72
N ARG A 699 6.03 -0.20 11.36
CA ARG A 699 6.20 1.23 11.66
C ARG A 699 5.40 2.13 10.73
N LEU A 700 5.33 1.76 9.44
CA LEU A 700 4.51 2.49 8.48
C LEU A 700 3.01 2.25 8.74
N LEU A 701 2.63 1.05 9.19
CA LEU A 701 1.23 0.68 9.41
C LEU A 701 0.72 0.92 10.85
N GLY A 702 1.60 0.95 11.85
CA GLY A 702 1.23 1.06 13.28
C GLY A 702 1.27 2.47 13.86
N ALA A 703 1.63 3.49 13.08
CA ALA A 703 1.76 4.85 13.57
C ALA A 703 0.38 5.50 13.85
N PRO A 704 0.21 6.21 14.99
CA PRO A 704 -1.04 6.90 15.30
C PRO A 704 -1.36 7.98 14.27
N ALA A 705 -2.63 8.10 13.88
CA ALA A 705 -3.12 9.07 12.88
C ALA A 705 -2.76 10.54 13.18
N ALA A 706 -2.45 10.86 14.45
CA ALA A 706 -2.03 12.20 14.90
C ALA A 706 -0.60 12.60 14.49
N ALA A 707 0.24 11.65 14.04
CA ALA A 707 1.58 11.93 13.49
C ALA A 707 1.55 12.34 12.01
N ALA A 708 0.37 12.70 11.49
CA ALA A 708 0.14 13.03 10.09
C ALA A 708 0.68 14.42 9.73
N GLY A 709 1.82 14.43 9.03
CA GLY A 709 2.08 15.46 8.01
C GLY A 709 1.18 15.25 6.78
N PRO A 710 1.49 15.88 5.63
CA PRO A 710 0.64 15.86 4.43
C PRO A 710 0.43 14.49 3.74
N LEU A 711 1.11 13.43 4.18
CA LEU A 711 0.92 12.04 3.72
C LEU A 711 0.90 11.14 4.96
N ALA A 712 -0.19 10.39 5.18
CA ALA A 712 -0.22 9.40 6.24
C ALA A 712 0.74 8.25 5.90
N LEU A 713 1.41 7.68 6.90
CA LEU A 713 2.38 6.59 6.68
C LEU A 713 1.71 5.33 6.09
N GLY A 714 0.43 5.11 6.41
CA GLY A 714 -0.41 4.09 5.77
C GLY A 714 -0.59 4.32 4.28
N ASP A 715 -0.86 5.56 3.85
CA ASP A 715 -0.98 5.92 2.41
C ASP A 715 0.34 5.70 1.66
N LEU A 716 1.48 5.94 2.31
CA LEU A 716 2.79 5.63 1.74
C LEU A 716 2.96 4.12 1.54
N TYR A 717 2.56 3.30 2.51
CA TYR A 717 2.60 1.85 2.37
C TYR A 717 1.61 1.34 1.31
N GLU A 718 0.42 1.94 1.21
CA GLU A 718 -0.52 1.71 0.12
C GLU A 718 0.15 1.96 -1.23
N ALA A 719 0.81 3.13 -1.42
CA ALA A 719 1.48 3.46 -2.67
C ALA A 719 2.59 2.46 -3.03
N LEU A 720 3.33 1.96 -2.04
CA LEU A 720 4.35 0.92 -2.23
C LEU A 720 3.71 -0.39 -2.70
N LEU A 721 2.63 -0.82 -2.04
CA LEU A 721 1.92 -2.05 -2.38
C LEU A 721 1.27 -1.94 -3.78
N LEU A 722 0.68 -0.80 -4.12
CA LEU A 722 0.15 -0.51 -5.46
C LEU A 722 1.25 -0.54 -6.53
N GLY A 723 2.48 -0.10 -6.20
CA GLY A 723 3.64 -0.21 -7.09
C GLY A 723 3.99 -1.67 -7.44
N LEU A 724 3.87 -2.58 -6.48
CA LEU A 724 4.08 -4.02 -6.70
C LEU A 724 2.90 -4.65 -7.46
N LEU A 725 1.67 -4.37 -7.05
CA LEU A 725 0.46 -4.92 -7.68
C LEU A 725 0.32 -4.45 -9.13
N GLY A 726 0.61 -3.16 -9.40
CA GLY A 726 0.58 -2.59 -10.75
C GLY A 726 1.62 -3.18 -11.68
N PHE A 727 2.76 -3.64 -11.16
CA PHE A 727 3.75 -4.38 -11.95
C PHE A 727 3.27 -5.80 -12.31
N LEU A 728 2.57 -6.49 -11.40
CA LEU A 728 2.02 -7.82 -11.64
C LEU A 728 0.74 -7.80 -12.50
N GLU A 729 0.00 -6.70 -12.49
CA GLU A 729 -1.32 -6.54 -13.11
C GLU A 729 -1.37 -7.06 -14.56
N PRO A 730 -0.50 -6.62 -15.50
CA PRO A 730 -0.62 -7.04 -16.90
C PRO A 730 -0.44 -8.55 -17.09
N ALA A 731 0.50 -9.15 -16.34
CA ALA A 731 0.78 -10.58 -16.40
C ALA A 731 -0.37 -11.41 -15.78
N LEU A 732 -0.99 -10.91 -14.70
CA LEU A 732 -2.14 -11.54 -14.08
C LEU A 732 -3.40 -11.44 -14.96
N ARG A 733 -3.61 -10.31 -15.66
CA ARG A 733 -4.72 -10.13 -16.59
C ARG A 733 -4.59 -11.05 -17.80
N ALA A 734 -3.39 -11.18 -18.36
CA ALA A 734 -3.10 -12.06 -19.49
C ALA A 734 -3.10 -13.55 -19.12
N ALA A 735 -3.04 -13.88 -17.82
CA ALA A 735 -2.79 -15.23 -17.30
C ALA A 735 -1.45 -15.85 -17.78
N GLU A 736 -0.50 -15.01 -18.19
CA GLU A 736 0.83 -15.40 -18.69
C GLU A 736 1.90 -15.15 -17.61
N LEU A 737 2.06 -16.12 -16.71
CA LEU A 737 3.05 -16.05 -15.63
C LEU A 737 4.28 -16.89 -15.96
N THR A 738 5.39 -16.23 -16.30
CA THR A 738 6.72 -16.84 -16.34
C THR A 738 7.13 -17.34 -14.94
N ASP A 739 8.12 -18.23 -14.85
CA ASP A 739 8.55 -18.79 -13.57
C ASP A 739 8.97 -17.71 -12.53
N PRO A 740 9.72 -16.65 -12.91
CA PRO A 740 10.02 -15.55 -11.99
C PRO A 740 8.76 -14.80 -11.53
N LEU A 741 7.83 -14.49 -12.43
CA LEU A 741 6.58 -13.81 -12.10
C LEU A 741 5.68 -14.67 -11.21
N ARG A 742 5.71 -16.00 -11.39
CA ARG A 742 4.99 -16.94 -10.51
C ARG A 742 5.59 -16.97 -9.10
N ALA A 743 6.92 -16.90 -8.98
CA ALA A 743 7.59 -16.78 -7.69
C ALA A 743 7.24 -15.44 -7.01
N LEU A 744 7.27 -14.34 -7.77
CA LEU A 744 6.89 -13.02 -7.28
C LEU A 744 5.42 -13.00 -6.81
N TYR A 745 4.50 -13.53 -7.60
CA TYR A 745 3.08 -13.68 -7.24
C TYR A 745 2.89 -14.46 -5.93
N LYS A 746 3.57 -15.60 -5.75
CA LYS A 746 3.52 -16.38 -4.49
C LYS A 746 4.05 -15.57 -3.31
N GLY A 747 5.11 -14.80 -3.52
CA GLY A 747 5.65 -13.89 -2.51
C GLY A 747 4.67 -12.77 -2.15
N THR A 748 3.99 -12.17 -3.13
CA THR A 748 2.94 -11.17 -2.91
C THR A 748 1.73 -11.76 -2.18
N LEU A 749 1.33 -12.99 -2.46
CA LEU A 749 0.29 -13.68 -1.68
C LEU A 749 0.69 -13.86 -0.21
N ARG A 750 1.95 -14.20 0.07
CA ARG A 750 2.45 -14.29 1.46
C ARG A 750 2.44 -12.94 2.15
N LEU A 751 2.85 -11.88 1.44
CA LEU A 751 2.77 -10.52 1.97
C LEU A 751 1.32 -10.12 2.30
N LEU A 752 0.38 -10.37 1.40
CA LEU A 752 -1.05 -10.10 1.62
C LEU A 752 -1.63 -10.94 2.78
N LEU A 753 -1.17 -12.18 2.97
CA LEU A 753 -1.56 -13.01 4.11
C LEU A 753 -1.04 -12.44 5.44
N VAL A 754 0.20 -11.95 5.47
CA VAL A 754 0.76 -11.26 6.65
C VAL A 754 -0.05 -10.00 6.94
N LEU A 755 -0.34 -9.18 5.93
CA LEU A 755 -1.18 -7.99 6.10
C LEU A 755 -2.59 -8.33 6.60
N LEU A 756 -3.20 -9.40 6.08
CA LEU A 756 -4.52 -9.84 6.53
C LEU A 756 -4.53 -10.26 8.00
N HIS A 757 -3.47 -10.92 8.48
CA HIS A 757 -3.39 -11.38 9.87
C HIS A 757 -2.96 -10.27 10.83
N ASP A 758 -1.92 -9.52 10.47
CA ASP A 758 -1.25 -8.56 11.36
C ASP A 758 -1.78 -7.14 11.22
N PHE A 759 -2.38 -6.76 10.10
CA PHE A 759 -2.89 -5.42 9.78
C PHE A 759 -4.20 -5.43 8.96
N PRO A 760 -5.25 -6.19 9.34
CA PRO A 760 -6.49 -6.26 8.58
C PRO A 760 -7.19 -4.91 8.41
N GLU A 761 -7.04 -3.98 9.37
CA GLU A 761 -7.60 -2.63 9.27
C GLU A 761 -7.04 -1.87 8.07
N PHE A 762 -5.74 -1.96 7.81
CA PHE A 762 -5.11 -1.37 6.62
C PHE A 762 -5.71 -1.93 5.33
N LEU A 763 -5.89 -3.25 5.24
CA LEU A 763 -6.56 -3.85 4.07
C LEU A 763 -8.03 -3.43 3.97
N CYS A 764 -8.72 -3.20 5.09
CA CYS A 764 -10.10 -2.71 5.10
C CYS A 764 -10.21 -1.29 4.53
N ASP A 765 -9.33 -0.39 4.96
CA ASP A 765 -9.34 1.02 4.60
C ASP A 765 -8.95 1.21 3.13
N HIS A 766 -7.95 0.47 2.66
CA HIS A 766 -7.41 0.61 1.31
C HIS A 766 -7.99 -0.40 0.29
N HIS A 767 -8.98 -1.21 0.67
CA HIS A 767 -9.54 -2.27 -0.19
C HIS A 767 -9.95 -1.79 -1.59
N PHE A 768 -10.53 -0.58 -1.68
CA PHE A 768 -11.07 -0.02 -2.92
C PHE A 768 -9.97 0.15 -3.98
N ARG A 769 -8.89 0.87 -3.63
CA ARG A 769 -7.76 1.14 -4.53
C ARG A 769 -6.96 -0.13 -4.82
N LEU A 770 -6.78 -1.01 -3.85
CA LEU A 770 -6.07 -2.27 -4.06
C LEU A 770 -6.84 -3.18 -5.03
N CYS A 771 -8.17 -3.25 -4.92
CA CYS A 771 -9.02 -4.05 -5.82
C CYS A 771 -9.13 -3.44 -7.22
N ASP A 772 -8.95 -2.13 -7.38
CA ASP A 772 -8.91 -1.47 -8.70
C ASP A 772 -7.69 -1.87 -9.54
N VAL A 773 -6.56 -2.14 -8.89
CA VAL A 773 -5.34 -2.59 -9.56
C VAL A 773 -5.35 -4.11 -9.79
N ILE A 774 -5.94 -4.90 -8.89
CA ILE A 774 -5.97 -6.36 -9.04
C ILE A 774 -6.99 -6.77 -10.11
N PRO A 775 -6.59 -7.45 -11.20
CA PRO A 775 -7.50 -7.78 -12.29
C PRO A 775 -8.54 -8.83 -11.86
N PRO A 776 -9.76 -8.84 -12.43
CA PRO A 776 -10.82 -9.79 -12.05
C PRO A 776 -10.44 -11.27 -11.98
N PRO A 777 -9.61 -11.82 -12.88
CA PRO A 777 -9.17 -13.21 -12.81
C PRO A 777 -8.29 -13.55 -11.59
N ALA A 778 -7.66 -12.56 -10.94
CA ALA A 778 -6.78 -12.77 -9.78
C ALA A 778 -7.57 -12.90 -8.46
N ILE A 779 -8.50 -13.86 -8.45
CA ILE A 779 -9.52 -14.04 -7.39
C ILE A 779 -8.88 -14.23 -6.01
N GLN A 780 -7.85 -15.07 -5.87
CA GLN A 780 -7.22 -15.35 -4.56
C GLN A 780 -6.63 -14.08 -3.91
N MET A 781 -5.94 -13.23 -4.68
CA MET A 781 -5.36 -11.98 -4.15
C MET A 781 -6.46 -11.03 -3.70
N ARG A 782 -7.53 -10.95 -4.48
CA ARG A 782 -8.68 -10.11 -4.17
C ARG A 782 -9.41 -10.61 -2.92
N ASN A 783 -9.62 -11.93 -2.79
CA ASN A 783 -10.25 -12.51 -1.62
C ASN A 783 -9.45 -12.25 -0.33
N LEU A 784 -8.11 -12.30 -0.37
CA LEU A 784 -7.29 -11.94 0.79
C LEU A 784 -7.58 -10.53 1.30
N ILE A 785 -7.78 -9.57 0.39
CA ILE A 785 -8.08 -8.18 0.75
C ILE A 785 -9.54 -8.04 1.21
N LEU A 786 -10.48 -8.62 0.47
CA LEU A 786 -11.92 -8.50 0.76
C LEU A 786 -12.37 -9.30 1.99
N SER A 787 -11.57 -10.27 2.43
CA SER A 787 -11.77 -11.01 3.67
C SER A 787 -11.25 -10.28 4.91
N ALA A 788 -10.55 -9.16 4.77
CA ALA A 788 -10.13 -8.37 5.91
C ALA A 788 -11.34 -7.73 6.63
N PHE A 789 -11.28 -7.69 7.96
CA PHE A 789 -12.29 -7.06 8.82
C PHE A 789 -11.66 -6.52 10.11
N PRO A 790 -12.25 -5.51 10.77
CA PRO A 790 -11.68 -4.93 11.98
C PRO A 790 -11.52 -5.96 13.11
N ARG A 791 -10.36 -6.01 13.78
CA ARG A 791 -10.07 -7.05 14.80
C ARG A 791 -11.02 -7.08 15.98
N ASN A 792 -11.63 -5.94 16.31
CA ASN A 792 -12.57 -5.82 17.42
C ASN A 792 -13.99 -6.30 17.06
N MET A 793 -14.24 -6.66 15.79
CA MET A 793 -15.53 -7.18 15.33
C MET A 793 -15.58 -8.70 15.49
N ARG A 794 -16.68 -9.20 16.05
CA ARG A 794 -16.98 -10.64 16.09
C ARG A 794 -17.90 -10.98 14.93
N LEU A 795 -17.39 -11.73 13.95
CA LEU A 795 -18.20 -12.18 12.83
C LEU A 795 -19.17 -13.29 13.26
N PRO A 796 -20.49 -13.14 13.02
CA PRO A 796 -21.42 -14.25 13.16
C PRO A 796 -21.03 -15.39 12.22
N ASP A 797 -21.20 -16.65 12.61
CA ASP A 797 -20.97 -17.76 11.70
C ASP A 797 -22.01 -17.72 10.56
N PRO A 798 -21.61 -17.58 9.27
CA PRO A 798 -22.52 -17.58 8.13
C PRO A 798 -23.43 -18.82 8.05
N PHE A 799 -23.03 -19.91 8.70
CA PHE A 799 -23.75 -21.18 8.67
C PHE A 799 -24.73 -21.35 9.81
N THR A 800 -24.86 -20.35 10.70
CA THR A 800 -25.85 -20.36 11.78
C THR A 800 -27.26 -20.46 11.17
N PRO A 801 -28.06 -21.49 11.55
CA PRO A 801 -29.41 -21.63 11.03
C PRO A 801 -30.27 -20.43 11.45
N ASN A 802 -31.05 -19.89 10.50
CA ASN A 802 -31.91 -18.72 10.70
C ASN A 802 -31.16 -17.43 11.12
N LEU A 803 -29.90 -17.26 10.71
CA LEU A 803 -29.19 -16.00 10.89
C LEU A 803 -29.94 -14.88 10.18
N LYS A 804 -30.43 -13.91 10.97
CA LYS A 804 -31.16 -12.75 10.47
C LYS A 804 -30.20 -11.61 10.22
N PHE A 805 -29.75 -11.48 8.97
CA PHE A 805 -28.76 -10.48 8.55
C PHE A 805 -29.24 -9.04 8.80
N ASP A 806 -30.53 -8.79 8.62
CA ASP A 806 -31.26 -7.55 8.88
C ASP A 806 -31.26 -7.12 10.36
N LYS A 807 -30.88 -8.00 11.29
CA LYS A 807 -30.87 -7.72 12.73
C LYS A 807 -29.49 -7.39 13.30
N LEU A 808 -28.45 -7.46 12.49
CA LEU A 808 -27.10 -7.16 12.94
C LEU A 808 -26.93 -5.65 13.13
N PRO A 809 -26.52 -5.16 14.32
CA PRO A 809 -26.35 -3.73 14.55
C PRO A 809 -25.31 -3.09 13.63
N GLU A 810 -24.34 -3.87 13.15
CA GLU A 810 -23.25 -3.41 12.29
C GLU A 810 -23.73 -2.90 10.92
N ILE A 811 -24.91 -3.32 10.44
CA ILE A 811 -25.46 -2.88 9.14
C ILE A 811 -25.89 -1.40 9.15
N ALA A 812 -26.00 -0.80 10.33
CA ALA A 812 -26.33 0.62 10.49
C ALA A 812 -25.13 1.55 10.28
N ALA A 813 -23.91 1.01 10.11
CA ALA A 813 -22.69 1.80 9.91
C ALA A 813 -22.01 1.48 8.56
N PRO A 814 -21.49 2.50 7.85
CA PRO A 814 -20.62 2.27 6.69
C PRO A 814 -19.32 1.56 7.11
N PRO A 815 -18.63 0.90 6.17
CA PRO A 815 -17.34 0.29 6.46
C PRO A 815 -16.30 1.35 6.89
N GLN A 816 -15.36 0.93 7.73
CA GLN A 816 -14.23 1.76 8.13
C GLN A 816 -13.36 2.07 6.90
N GLY A 817 -12.84 3.30 6.85
CA GLY A 817 -11.97 3.77 5.77
C GLY A 817 -12.64 3.92 4.40
N ALA A 818 -13.98 4.00 4.34
CA ALA A 818 -14.67 4.28 3.09
C ALA A 818 -14.20 5.64 2.49
N PRO A 819 -13.78 5.68 1.21
CA PRO A 819 -13.34 6.93 0.59
C PRO A 819 -14.48 7.96 0.60
N PRO A 820 -14.17 9.27 0.76
CA PRO A 820 -15.20 10.31 0.72
C PRO A 820 -15.97 10.25 -0.59
N ARG A 821 -17.31 10.18 -0.48
CA ARG A 821 -18.21 9.99 -1.63
C ARG A 821 -17.96 11.00 -2.75
N ASP A 822 -17.71 12.26 -2.38
CA ASP A 822 -17.53 13.36 -3.33
C ASP A 822 -16.28 13.22 -4.21
N LEU A 823 -15.31 12.39 -3.79
CA LEU A 823 -14.05 12.15 -4.49
C LEU A 823 -14.08 10.91 -5.39
N LEU A 824 -15.14 10.09 -5.33
CA LEU A 824 -15.23 8.85 -6.11
C LEU A 824 -15.44 9.09 -7.61
N LEU A 825 -16.30 10.06 -7.97
CA LEU A 825 -16.67 10.32 -9.36
C LEU A 825 -16.21 11.70 -9.83
N PRO A 826 -15.75 11.83 -11.10
CA PRO A 826 -15.51 13.14 -11.71
C PRO A 826 -16.78 14.00 -11.67
N PRO A 827 -16.70 15.32 -11.43
CA PRO A 827 -17.86 16.21 -11.32
C PRO A 827 -18.94 16.08 -12.41
N PRO A 828 -18.61 15.97 -13.72
CA PRO A 828 -19.64 15.84 -14.76
C PRO A 828 -20.36 14.49 -14.71
N LEU A 829 -19.66 13.41 -14.35
CA LEU A 829 -20.25 12.09 -14.21
C LEU A 829 -21.10 12.02 -12.94
N ARG A 830 -20.60 12.60 -11.84
CA ARG A 830 -21.32 12.73 -10.58
C ARG A 830 -22.67 13.42 -10.77
N ALA A 831 -22.68 14.59 -11.42
CA ALA A 831 -23.92 15.32 -11.72
C ALA A 831 -24.91 14.51 -12.57
N GLN A 832 -24.41 13.72 -13.52
CA GLN A 832 -25.26 12.84 -14.34
C GLN A 832 -25.86 11.70 -13.51
N VAL A 833 -25.06 11.06 -12.65
CA VAL A 833 -25.53 10.00 -11.74
C VAL A 833 -26.54 10.56 -10.74
N ASP A 834 -26.27 11.72 -10.14
CA ASP A 834 -27.20 12.40 -9.22
C ASP A 834 -28.53 12.72 -9.90
N ALA A 835 -28.50 13.17 -11.16
CA ALA A 835 -29.72 13.39 -11.94
C ALA A 835 -30.51 12.11 -12.21
N LEU A 836 -29.82 10.99 -12.46
CA LEU A 836 -30.44 9.67 -12.65
C LEU A 836 -31.05 9.11 -11.35
N LEU A 837 -30.37 9.33 -10.22
CA LEU A 837 -30.91 8.97 -8.90
C LEU A 837 -32.13 9.82 -8.53
N ALA A 838 -32.13 11.12 -8.89
CA ALA A 838 -33.23 12.03 -8.58
C ALA A 838 -34.46 11.86 -9.50
N ARG A 839 -34.28 11.58 -10.80
CA ARG A 839 -35.35 11.57 -11.80
C ARG A 839 -35.76 10.18 -12.29
N ARG A 840 -35.22 9.12 -11.66
CA ARG A 840 -35.25 7.71 -12.10
C ARG A 840 -34.58 7.51 -13.47
N ALA A 841 -34.06 6.30 -13.71
CA ALA A 841 -33.27 6.00 -14.89
C ALA A 841 -34.12 6.05 -16.19
N GLN A 842 -33.98 7.13 -16.97
CA GLN A 842 -34.57 7.19 -18.32
C GLN A 842 -33.64 6.50 -19.35
N PRO A 843 -34.17 5.76 -20.35
CA PRO A 843 -33.37 4.94 -21.25
C PRO A 843 -32.26 5.72 -21.99
N GLY A 844 -32.57 6.91 -22.52
CA GLY A 844 -31.59 7.73 -23.24
C GLY A 844 -30.46 8.27 -22.34
N ALA A 845 -30.76 8.59 -21.09
CA ALA A 845 -29.77 9.08 -20.13
C ALA A 845 -28.86 7.94 -19.63
N LEU A 846 -29.38 6.71 -19.57
CA LEU A 846 -28.65 5.49 -19.23
C LEU A 846 -27.70 5.07 -20.36
N GLN A 847 -28.14 5.14 -21.62
CA GLN A 847 -27.26 4.90 -22.77
C GLN A 847 -26.12 5.91 -22.85
N ALA A 848 -26.39 7.19 -22.55
CA ALA A 848 -25.36 8.21 -22.45
C ALA A 848 -24.37 7.93 -21.32
N LEU A 849 -24.82 7.33 -20.21
CA LEU A 849 -23.94 6.88 -19.12
C LEU A 849 -23.07 5.70 -19.56
N VAL A 850 -23.65 4.68 -20.18
CA VAL A 850 -22.91 3.52 -20.72
C VAL A 850 -21.86 3.96 -21.72
N ALA A 851 -22.17 4.91 -22.62
CA ALA A 851 -21.21 5.44 -23.59
C ALA A 851 -19.98 6.10 -22.92
N ARG A 852 -20.12 6.70 -21.73
CA ARG A 852 -19.01 7.26 -20.95
C ARG A 852 -18.19 6.21 -20.20
N LEU A 853 -18.74 5.01 -20.00
CA LEU A 853 -18.04 3.88 -19.37
C LEU A 853 -17.20 3.07 -20.38
N VAL A 854 -17.41 3.26 -21.68
CA VAL A 854 -16.65 2.60 -22.75
C VAL A 854 -15.35 3.36 -23.02
N LEU A 855 -14.23 2.64 -23.07
CA LEU A 855 -12.94 3.20 -23.45
C LEU A 855 -12.87 3.43 -24.97
N PRO A 856 -12.27 4.53 -25.45
CA PRO A 856 -12.11 4.77 -26.88
C PRO A 856 -11.28 3.64 -27.52
N ALA A 857 -11.82 3.02 -28.57
CA ALA A 857 -11.19 1.88 -29.24
C ALA A 857 -9.82 2.26 -29.81
N GLN A 858 -8.75 1.60 -29.34
CA GLN A 858 -7.37 1.84 -29.83
C GLN A 858 -7.06 1.20 -31.20
N GLY A 859 -8.06 0.74 -31.99
CA GLY A 859 -7.81 -0.20 -33.09
C GLY A 859 -8.35 0.10 -34.50
N SER A 860 -9.12 1.17 -34.74
CA SER A 860 -9.81 1.35 -36.04
C SER A 860 -9.06 2.17 -37.09
N GLN A 861 -7.96 2.87 -36.75
CA GLN A 861 -7.19 3.64 -37.74
C GLN A 861 -6.08 2.83 -38.45
N GLN A 862 -5.63 1.70 -37.91
CA GLN A 862 -4.59 0.88 -38.57
C GLN A 862 -5.11 0.00 -39.71
N LYS A 863 -6.40 -0.39 -39.71
CA LYS A 863 -6.96 -1.26 -40.76
C LYS A 863 -7.36 -0.53 -42.05
N GLN A 864 -7.68 0.77 -42.00
CA GLN A 864 -7.92 1.56 -43.22
C GLN A 864 -6.61 1.97 -43.92
N GLY A 865 -5.50 2.14 -43.19
CA GLY A 865 -4.19 2.40 -43.78
C GLY A 865 -3.58 1.19 -44.51
N GLN A 866 -3.86 -0.03 -44.07
CA GLN A 866 -3.33 -1.25 -44.69
C GLN A 866 -4.05 -1.65 -45.99
N ALA A 867 -5.35 -1.32 -46.13
CA ALA A 867 -6.06 -1.52 -47.40
C ALA A 867 -5.61 -0.55 -48.51
N GLN A 868 -5.16 0.66 -48.15
CA GLN A 868 -4.58 1.61 -49.10
C GLN A 868 -3.10 1.35 -49.42
N GLN A 869 -2.32 0.77 -48.50
CA GLN A 869 -0.93 0.40 -48.76
C GLN A 869 -0.77 -0.87 -49.63
N GLN A 870 -1.74 -1.78 -49.65
CA GLN A 870 -1.69 -2.96 -50.52
C GLN A 870 -1.95 -2.67 -52.01
N GLN A 871 -2.50 -1.50 -52.36
CA GLN A 871 -2.62 -1.08 -53.76
C GLN A 871 -1.40 -0.31 -54.30
N GLN A 872 -0.45 0.11 -53.46
CA GLN A 872 0.75 0.84 -53.89
C GLN A 872 2.04 -0.01 -53.93
N GLN A 873 2.03 -1.26 -53.44
CA GLN A 873 3.23 -2.12 -53.40
C GLN A 873 3.39 -3.10 -54.57
N GLN A 874 2.60 -2.99 -55.65
CA GLN A 874 2.80 -3.81 -56.86
C GLN A 874 3.72 -3.19 -57.92
N GLN A 875 4.42 -2.09 -57.63
CA GLN A 875 5.48 -1.60 -58.51
C GLN A 875 6.76 -1.32 -57.72
N GLN A 876 7.82 -2.03 -58.13
CA GLN A 876 9.26 -1.78 -57.92
C GLN A 876 9.99 -2.65 -56.87
N GLN A 877 10.73 -3.63 -57.43
CA GLN A 877 11.95 -4.27 -56.90
C GLN A 877 13.19 -3.64 -57.61
N PRO A 878 14.44 -4.01 -57.30
CA PRO A 878 15.10 -4.02 -55.99
C PRO A 878 16.53 -3.40 -56.06
N GLY A 879 17.17 -3.13 -54.92
CA GLY A 879 18.61 -2.82 -54.95
C GLY A 879 19.26 -2.55 -53.59
N GLY A 880 20.18 -3.45 -53.18
CA GLY A 880 21.43 -3.05 -52.52
C GLY A 880 21.53 -3.02 -50.99
N GLN A 881 21.89 -4.17 -50.42
CA GLN A 881 22.91 -4.42 -49.37
C GLN A 881 23.06 -3.48 -48.14
N GLY A 882 23.01 -4.05 -46.93
CA GLY A 882 23.84 -3.60 -45.80
C GLY A 882 23.28 -3.72 -44.37
N GLN A 883 23.60 -4.83 -43.70
CA GLN A 883 23.85 -4.99 -42.24
C GLN A 883 22.70 -5.11 -41.22
N SER A 884 22.98 -6.00 -40.26
CA SER A 884 22.15 -6.64 -39.23
C SER A 884 21.81 -5.74 -38.02
N PRO A 885 20.88 -6.15 -37.13
CA PRO A 885 20.16 -5.27 -36.21
C PRO A 885 20.74 -5.22 -34.79
N VAL A 886 20.55 -4.09 -34.10
CA VAL A 886 20.70 -4.00 -32.64
C VAL A 886 19.44 -3.35 -32.06
N ALA A 887 18.82 -4.07 -31.13
CA ALA A 887 17.64 -3.69 -30.38
C ALA A 887 17.94 -2.61 -29.32
N GLY A 888 16.92 -1.85 -28.93
CA GLY A 888 16.94 -0.96 -27.77
C GLY A 888 15.77 0.03 -27.84
N GLN A 889 14.62 -0.31 -27.24
CA GLN A 889 14.20 0.17 -25.92
C GLN A 889 14.09 1.69 -25.81
N ALA A 890 12.86 2.17 -25.59
CA ALA A 890 12.62 3.41 -24.86
C ALA A 890 11.30 3.27 -24.08
N ALA A 891 11.45 2.94 -22.80
CA ALA A 891 10.44 3.11 -21.79
C ALA A 891 10.57 4.51 -21.17
N SER A 892 9.41 5.13 -20.99
CA SER A 892 9.03 5.99 -19.87
C SER A 892 9.73 7.34 -19.64
N ALA A 893 8.89 8.37 -19.49
CA ALA A 893 9.11 9.39 -18.47
C ALA A 893 7.76 9.93 -17.98
N ALA A 894 7.42 9.65 -16.73
CA ALA A 894 6.72 10.59 -15.84
C ALA A 894 6.77 10.08 -14.40
N LEU A 895 7.20 10.93 -13.47
CA LEU A 895 6.59 11.06 -12.15
C LEU A 895 6.94 12.42 -11.55
N GLY A 896 5.89 13.20 -11.26
CA GLY A 896 5.89 14.31 -10.32
C GLY A 896 4.91 13.97 -9.20
N LEU A 897 5.38 14.07 -7.96
CA LEU A 897 4.59 13.87 -6.74
C LEU A 897 3.75 15.11 -6.46
N GLY A 898 2.42 14.95 -6.51
CA GLY A 898 1.43 15.87 -5.98
C GLY A 898 0.22 15.05 -5.52
N ILE A 899 0.14 14.73 -4.23
CA ILE A 899 -1.02 14.07 -3.64
C ILE A 899 -1.67 15.06 -2.68
N VAL A 900 -2.59 15.86 -3.22
CA VAL A 900 -3.79 16.32 -2.52
C VAL A 900 -4.91 16.36 -3.56
N GLY A 901 -5.90 15.48 -3.40
CA GLY A 901 -7.23 15.50 -4.02
C GLY A 901 -7.34 15.81 -5.52
N ALA A 902 -7.31 14.80 -6.39
CA ALA A 902 -8.05 14.82 -7.66
C ALA A 902 -8.17 13.42 -8.28
N SER A 903 -9.42 13.05 -8.58
CA SER A 903 -9.89 12.18 -9.66
C SER A 903 -8.88 11.20 -10.30
N VAL A 904 -9.16 9.90 -10.11
CA VAL A 904 -8.52 8.74 -10.74
C VAL A 904 -8.32 8.95 -12.25
N ALA A 905 -7.07 9.21 -12.66
CA ALA A 905 -6.62 8.96 -14.02
C ALA A 905 -6.06 7.52 -14.09
N PRO A 906 -6.51 6.67 -15.02
CA PRO A 906 -5.96 5.32 -15.17
C PRO A 906 -4.53 5.40 -15.70
N PRO A 907 -3.63 4.46 -15.32
CA PRO A 907 -2.30 4.39 -15.90
C PRO A 907 -2.39 4.01 -17.38
N ALA A 908 -1.55 4.61 -18.22
CA ALA A 908 -1.46 4.30 -19.64
C ALA A 908 -0.97 2.86 -19.83
N LEU A 909 -1.89 1.96 -20.22
CA LEU A 909 -1.62 0.57 -20.58
C LEU A 909 -1.04 0.52 -22.00
N GLY A 910 0.25 0.19 -22.10
CA GLY A 910 0.89 -0.21 -23.34
C GLY A 910 1.21 -1.71 -23.30
N GLY A 911 0.75 -2.47 -24.31
CA GLY A 911 1.26 -3.81 -24.59
C GLY A 911 0.21 -4.93 -24.60
N ALA A 912 -0.18 -5.33 -25.82
CA ALA A 912 -0.66 -6.65 -26.25
C ALA A 912 -1.28 -7.60 -25.19
N GLY A 913 -2.56 -7.40 -24.91
CA GLY A 913 -3.47 -8.33 -24.24
C GLY A 913 -4.89 -7.84 -24.53
N GLY A 914 -5.87 -8.73 -24.72
CA GLY A 914 -7.20 -8.43 -25.28
C GLY A 914 -7.78 -7.05 -24.90
N ALA A 915 -8.22 -6.30 -25.92
CA ALA A 915 -8.63 -4.90 -25.76
C ALA A 915 -9.71 -4.74 -24.68
N VAL A 916 -9.37 -4.07 -23.57
CA VAL A 916 -10.32 -3.74 -22.50
C VAL A 916 -11.33 -2.73 -23.04
N ARG A 917 -12.61 -3.11 -23.08
CA ARG A 917 -13.67 -2.27 -23.66
C ARG A 917 -14.22 -1.23 -22.67
N TYR A 918 -14.16 -1.51 -21.37
CA TYR A 918 -14.79 -0.70 -20.33
C TYR A 918 -13.79 -0.17 -19.31
N ALA A 919 -14.06 1.03 -18.78
CA ALA A 919 -13.29 1.64 -17.70
C ALA A 919 -13.66 1.00 -16.35
N GLY A 920 -13.06 -0.16 -16.03
CA GLY A 920 -13.37 -0.96 -14.84
C GLY A 920 -13.30 -0.19 -13.51
N SER A 921 -12.26 0.62 -13.28
CA SER A 921 -12.12 1.43 -12.05
C SER A 921 -13.21 2.49 -11.92
N LEU A 922 -13.62 3.10 -13.03
CA LEU A 922 -14.71 4.08 -13.05
C LEU A 922 -16.05 3.40 -12.71
N LEU A 923 -16.23 2.18 -13.20
CA LEU A 923 -17.41 1.37 -12.91
C LEU A 923 -17.44 0.96 -11.43
N HIS A 924 -16.30 0.55 -10.86
CA HIS A 924 -16.18 0.27 -9.43
C HIS A 924 -16.46 1.50 -8.56
N ALA A 925 -15.94 2.67 -8.93
CA ALA A 925 -16.24 3.94 -8.27
C ALA A 925 -17.73 4.31 -8.35
N LEU A 926 -18.37 4.08 -9.50
CA LEU A 926 -19.80 4.34 -9.69
C LEU A 926 -20.65 3.45 -8.78
N VAL A 927 -20.35 2.16 -8.70
CA VAL A 927 -21.05 1.23 -7.82
C VAL A 927 -20.93 1.69 -6.37
N LEU A 928 -19.72 1.99 -5.91
CA LEU A 928 -19.49 2.44 -4.54
C LEU A 928 -20.17 3.79 -4.25
N TYR A 929 -20.18 4.71 -5.22
CA TYR A 929 -20.89 5.99 -5.10
C TYR A 929 -22.39 5.80 -4.91
N VAL A 930 -23.01 4.93 -5.72
CA VAL A 930 -24.45 4.62 -5.62
C VAL A 930 -24.79 4.01 -4.27
N GLY A 931 -23.99 3.04 -3.80
CA GLY A 931 -24.20 2.45 -2.46
C GLY A 931 -24.01 3.45 -1.33
N GLY A 932 -23.09 4.42 -1.48
CA GLY A 932 -22.89 5.51 -0.52
C GLY A 932 -24.00 6.57 -0.51
N CYS A 933 -24.93 6.55 -1.47
CA CYS A 933 -26.14 7.38 -1.45
C CYS A 933 -27.29 6.73 -0.67
N HIS A 934 -27.24 5.42 -0.42
CA HIS A 934 -28.28 4.70 0.31
C HIS A 934 -28.18 4.97 1.82
N ALA A 935 -29.34 5.10 2.49
CA ALA A 935 -29.36 5.34 3.92
C ALA A 935 -28.92 4.07 4.69
N PRO A 936 -27.94 4.15 5.60
CA PRO A 936 -27.41 2.97 6.27
C PRO A 936 -28.48 2.33 7.17
N GLY A 937 -28.48 0.98 7.22
CA GLY A 937 -29.47 0.20 7.96
C GLY A 937 -30.89 0.16 7.37
N SER A 938 -31.17 0.89 6.29
CA SER A 938 -32.47 0.82 5.61
C SER A 938 -32.53 -0.36 4.63
N GLY A 939 -33.70 -1.02 4.58
CA GLY A 939 -33.96 -2.08 3.61
C GLY A 939 -33.91 -1.55 2.17
N VAL A 940 -33.57 -2.42 1.22
CA VAL A 940 -33.65 -2.09 -0.21
C VAL A 940 -35.06 -2.41 -0.69
N GLU A 941 -35.86 -1.38 -0.89
CA GLU A 941 -37.18 -1.51 -1.50
C GLU A 941 -37.06 -1.66 -3.02
N ARG A 942 -38.10 -2.22 -3.66
CA ARG A 942 -38.15 -2.36 -5.13
C ARG A 942 -38.05 -1.02 -5.87
N ASP A 943 -38.49 0.05 -5.23
CA ASP A 943 -38.50 1.40 -5.78
C ASP A 943 -37.21 2.19 -5.49
N ASP A 944 -36.18 1.55 -4.91
CA ASP A 944 -34.90 2.19 -4.62
C ASP A 944 -34.25 2.77 -5.89
N PRO A 945 -33.89 4.08 -5.91
CA PRO A 945 -33.28 4.70 -7.08
C PRO A 945 -31.92 4.10 -7.46
N GLY A 946 -31.13 3.68 -6.46
CA GLY A 946 -29.82 3.06 -6.68
C GLY A 946 -29.95 1.69 -7.31
N LEU A 947 -30.86 0.85 -6.80
CA LEU A 947 -31.22 -0.44 -7.39
C LEU A 947 -31.71 -0.26 -8.83
N SER A 948 -32.60 0.70 -9.08
CA SER A 948 -33.13 0.99 -10.42
C SER A 948 -32.03 1.35 -11.41
N LEU A 949 -31.06 2.17 -10.99
CA LEU A 949 -29.90 2.54 -11.81
C LEU A 949 -29.00 1.35 -12.10
N LEU A 950 -28.66 0.54 -11.07
CA LEU A 950 -27.81 -0.64 -11.22
C LEU A 950 -28.49 -1.73 -12.07
N ALA A 951 -29.79 -1.92 -11.93
CA ALA A 951 -30.60 -2.82 -12.76
C ALA A 951 -30.64 -2.36 -14.21
N GLY A 952 -30.86 -1.06 -14.45
CA GLY A 952 -30.77 -0.48 -15.79
C GLY A 952 -29.41 -0.71 -16.42
N LEU A 953 -28.32 -0.42 -15.70
CA LEU A 953 -26.96 -0.68 -16.19
C LEU A 953 -26.72 -2.17 -16.49
N ALA A 954 -27.20 -3.07 -15.64
CA ALA A 954 -27.09 -4.51 -15.88
C ALA A 954 -27.87 -4.95 -17.13
N GLY A 955 -28.94 -4.25 -17.50
CA GLY A 955 -29.71 -4.50 -18.74
C GLY A 955 -29.02 -3.99 -20.00
N GLU A 956 -28.49 -2.76 -19.98
CA GLU A 956 -27.88 -2.10 -21.14
C GLU A 956 -26.44 -2.56 -21.44
N LEU A 957 -25.70 -3.02 -20.43
CA LEU A 957 -24.33 -3.49 -20.63
C LEU A 957 -24.30 -4.86 -21.34
N ASP A 958 -23.27 -5.05 -22.18
CA ASP A 958 -22.97 -6.35 -22.76
C ASP A 958 -22.42 -7.34 -21.71
N ALA A 959 -22.11 -8.57 -22.13
CA ALA A 959 -21.64 -9.60 -21.21
C ALA A 959 -20.34 -9.22 -20.46
N GLU A 960 -19.44 -8.46 -21.08
CA GLU A 960 -18.18 -8.01 -20.49
C GLU A 960 -18.43 -6.89 -19.47
N GLY A 961 -19.15 -5.85 -19.87
CA GLY A 961 -19.49 -4.72 -18.99
C GLY A 961 -20.33 -5.16 -17.79
N ARG A 962 -21.30 -6.06 -18.00
CA ARG A 962 -22.10 -6.64 -16.92
C ARG A 962 -21.27 -7.49 -15.97
N TYR A 963 -20.30 -8.26 -16.48
CA TYR A 963 -19.38 -9.02 -15.62
C TYR A 963 -18.53 -8.10 -14.73
N LEU A 964 -18.05 -6.97 -15.24
CA LEU A 964 -17.32 -5.97 -14.46
C LEU A 964 -18.23 -5.27 -13.43
N LEU A 965 -19.48 -4.96 -13.78
CA LEU A 965 -20.48 -4.41 -12.87
C LEU A 965 -20.78 -5.35 -11.71
N LEU A 966 -21.05 -6.61 -11.99
CA LEU A 966 -21.32 -7.60 -10.96
C LEU A 966 -20.09 -7.84 -10.08
N ASN A 967 -18.88 -7.79 -10.64
CA ASN A 967 -17.64 -7.84 -9.86
C ASN A 967 -17.46 -6.64 -8.93
N ALA A 968 -17.78 -5.42 -9.40
CA ALA A 968 -17.72 -4.21 -8.61
C ALA A 968 -18.72 -4.24 -7.44
N ILE A 969 -19.92 -4.78 -7.66
CA ILE A 969 -20.92 -5.03 -6.61
C ILE A 969 -20.40 -6.09 -5.63
N ALA A 970 -19.90 -7.22 -6.14
CA ALA A 970 -19.38 -8.31 -5.32
C ALA A 970 -18.15 -7.91 -4.48
N ASN A 971 -17.36 -6.90 -4.90
CA ASN A 971 -16.26 -6.35 -4.10
C ASN A 971 -16.73 -5.73 -2.78
N GLN A 972 -18.01 -5.34 -2.69
CA GLN A 972 -18.56 -4.73 -1.49
C GLN A 972 -19.09 -5.77 -0.49
N LEU A 973 -19.17 -7.05 -0.86
CA LEU A 973 -19.66 -8.14 -0.01
C LEU A 973 -18.59 -8.61 0.99
N ARG A 974 -18.22 -7.75 1.95
CA ARG A 974 -17.11 -7.97 2.90
C ARG A 974 -17.64 -8.42 4.27
N TYR A 975 -17.20 -7.81 5.36
CA TYR A 975 -17.73 -8.05 6.71
C TYR A 975 -19.09 -7.35 6.93
N PRO A 976 -19.83 -7.62 8.02
CA PRO A 976 -21.08 -6.93 8.33
C PRO A 976 -20.90 -5.41 8.39
N ASN A 977 -21.53 -4.69 7.45
CA ASN A 977 -21.61 -3.24 7.38
C ASN A 977 -22.76 -2.84 6.43
N SER A 978 -23.09 -1.56 6.37
CA SER A 978 -24.20 -1.04 5.55
C SER A 978 -24.03 -1.29 4.05
N HIS A 979 -22.80 -1.21 3.52
CA HIS A 979 -22.54 -1.48 2.11
C HIS A 979 -22.73 -2.97 1.80
N THR A 980 -22.15 -3.86 2.61
CA THR A 980 -22.31 -5.31 2.47
C THR A 980 -23.80 -5.68 2.46
N TYR A 981 -24.59 -5.08 3.36
CA TYR A 981 -26.04 -5.30 3.41
C TYR A 981 -26.74 -4.80 2.15
N TYR A 982 -26.50 -3.55 1.75
CA TYR A 982 -27.09 -2.96 0.55
C TYR A 982 -26.80 -3.79 -0.71
N PHE A 983 -25.52 -4.10 -0.97
CA PHE A 983 -25.12 -4.80 -2.19
C PHE A 983 -25.50 -6.29 -2.20
N SER A 984 -25.64 -6.91 -1.01
CA SER A 984 -26.23 -8.25 -0.89
C SER A 984 -27.70 -8.22 -1.34
N CYS A 985 -28.50 -7.28 -0.83
CA CYS A 985 -29.88 -7.07 -1.25
C CYS A 985 -30.02 -6.73 -2.74
N VAL A 986 -29.13 -5.89 -3.28
CA VAL A 986 -29.11 -5.56 -4.72
C VAL A 986 -28.90 -6.82 -5.56
N LEU A 987 -27.89 -7.64 -5.28
CA LEU A 987 -27.66 -8.86 -6.07
C LEU A 987 -28.81 -9.85 -6.01
N LEU A 988 -29.37 -10.07 -4.81
CA LEU A 988 -30.51 -10.96 -4.63
C LEU A 988 -31.76 -10.44 -5.35
N THR A 989 -31.97 -9.12 -5.36
CA THR A 989 -33.11 -8.50 -6.05
C THR A 989 -32.93 -8.53 -7.57
N LEU A 990 -31.72 -8.25 -8.08
CA LEU A 990 -31.39 -8.41 -9.51
C LEU A 990 -31.58 -9.85 -10.00
N PHE A 991 -31.30 -10.84 -9.14
CA PHE A 991 -31.55 -12.25 -9.46
C PHE A 991 -33.04 -12.58 -9.47
N ALA A 992 -33.80 -12.12 -8.47
CA ALA A 992 -35.22 -12.41 -8.33
C ALA A 992 -36.11 -11.71 -9.37
N ASP A 993 -35.82 -10.44 -9.66
CA ASP A 993 -36.61 -9.60 -10.56
C ASP A 993 -36.02 -9.60 -12.01
N ALA A 994 -35.15 -10.56 -12.33
CA ALA A 994 -34.59 -10.73 -13.67
C ALA A 994 -35.72 -10.97 -14.71
N PRO A 995 -35.65 -10.37 -15.92
CA PRO A 995 -36.71 -10.49 -16.91
C PRO A 995 -36.88 -11.93 -17.40
N THR A 996 -38.12 -12.36 -17.65
CA THR A 996 -38.39 -13.69 -18.20
C THR A 996 -37.84 -13.81 -19.63
N GLY A 997 -36.99 -14.82 -19.87
CA GLY A 997 -36.37 -15.08 -21.17
C GLY A 997 -34.84 -15.19 -21.12
N PRO A 998 -34.18 -15.34 -22.28
CA PRO A 998 -32.75 -15.68 -22.35
C PRO A 998 -31.84 -14.59 -21.78
N ALA A 999 -32.26 -13.32 -21.83
CA ALA A 999 -31.49 -12.20 -21.27
C ALA A 999 -31.47 -12.23 -19.73
N GLY A 1000 -32.60 -12.57 -19.08
CA GLY A 1000 -32.65 -12.71 -17.63
C GLY A 1000 -31.93 -13.95 -17.13
N GLU A 1001 -32.06 -15.08 -17.85
CA GLU A 1001 -31.27 -16.29 -17.55
C GLU A 1001 -29.76 -16.03 -17.66
N ALA A 1002 -29.32 -15.25 -18.66
CA ALA A 1002 -27.93 -14.84 -18.79
C ALA A 1002 -27.46 -13.97 -17.61
N LEU A 1003 -28.29 -13.03 -17.14
CA LEU A 1003 -28.00 -12.21 -15.95
C LEU A 1003 -27.89 -13.09 -14.69
N GLN A 1004 -28.84 -13.99 -14.45
CA GLN A 1004 -28.84 -14.92 -13.32
C GLN A 1004 -27.62 -15.85 -13.33
N ALA A 1005 -27.26 -16.38 -14.51
CA ALA A 1005 -26.06 -17.19 -14.69
C ALA A 1005 -24.78 -16.38 -14.42
N GLN A 1006 -24.71 -15.12 -14.86
CA GLN A 1006 -23.55 -14.26 -14.59
C GLN A 1006 -23.42 -13.87 -13.12
N ILE A 1007 -24.52 -13.56 -12.42
CA ILE A 1007 -24.52 -13.33 -10.96
C ILE A 1007 -23.97 -14.57 -10.25
N THR A 1008 -24.50 -15.74 -10.60
CA THR A 1008 -24.07 -17.02 -10.01
C THR A 1008 -22.59 -17.27 -10.28
N ARG A 1009 -22.11 -17.04 -11.51
CA ARG A 1009 -20.70 -17.20 -11.88
C ARG A 1009 -19.78 -16.31 -11.03
N VAL A 1010 -20.11 -15.02 -10.87
CA VAL A 1010 -19.28 -14.07 -10.10
C VAL A 1010 -19.21 -14.46 -8.62
N LEU A 1011 -20.30 -14.94 -8.03
CA LEU A 1011 -20.30 -15.41 -6.64
C LEU A 1011 -19.50 -16.73 -6.52
N LEU A 1012 -19.72 -17.67 -7.44
CA LEU A 1012 -19.15 -19.00 -7.39
C LEU A 1012 -17.63 -19.00 -7.64
N GLU A 1013 -17.14 -18.25 -8.63
CA GLU A 1013 -15.71 -18.18 -8.94
C GLU A 1013 -14.90 -17.68 -7.73
N ARG A 1014 -15.51 -16.81 -6.89
CA ARG A 1014 -14.93 -16.31 -5.64
C ARG A 1014 -15.00 -17.30 -4.47
N LEU A 1015 -15.80 -18.35 -4.57
CA LEU A 1015 -15.95 -19.39 -3.54
C LEU A 1015 -15.19 -20.69 -3.84
N ILE A 1016 -14.90 -20.98 -5.11
CA ILE A 1016 -14.15 -22.18 -5.52
C ILE A 1016 -12.66 -22.10 -5.14
N VAL A 1017 -12.14 -20.88 -4.94
CA VAL A 1017 -10.75 -20.67 -4.54
C VAL A 1017 -10.49 -21.03 -3.07
N ASN A 1018 -9.22 -21.15 -2.70
CA ASN A 1018 -8.82 -21.46 -1.34
C ASN A 1018 -9.25 -20.33 -0.39
N ARG A 1019 -9.55 -20.71 0.87
CA ARG A 1019 -9.81 -19.76 1.95
C ARG A 1019 -8.66 -18.73 2.08
N PRO A 1020 -8.95 -17.50 2.54
CA PRO A 1020 -10.21 -17.03 3.12
C PRO A 1020 -11.27 -16.63 2.08
N HIS A 1021 -12.53 -16.60 2.51
CA HIS A 1021 -13.67 -16.10 1.74
C HIS A 1021 -14.30 -14.89 2.45
N PRO A 1022 -14.72 -13.84 1.73
CA PRO A 1022 -15.43 -12.71 2.36
C PRO A 1022 -16.75 -13.17 3.02
N TRP A 1023 -17.05 -12.65 4.20
CA TRP A 1023 -18.21 -13.07 4.99
C TRP A 1023 -19.55 -12.81 4.25
N GLY A 1024 -19.73 -11.61 3.71
CA GLY A 1024 -20.94 -11.19 3.01
C GLY A 1024 -21.13 -11.90 1.68
N LEU A 1025 -20.04 -12.31 1.03
CA LEU A 1025 -20.08 -13.17 -0.15
C LEU A 1025 -20.71 -14.53 0.19
N LEU A 1026 -20.27 -15.16 1.28
CA LEU A 1026 -20.84 -16.42 1.77
C LEU A 1026 -22.31 -16.26 2.12
N ILE A 1027 -22.68 -15.24 2.90
CA ILE A 1027 -24.07 -14.97 3.29
C ILE A 1027 -24.97 -14.81 2.06
N THR A 1028 -24.55 -13.99 1.09
CA THR A 1028 -25.33 -13.73 -0.11
C THR A 1028 -25.51 -15.00 -0.94
N PHE A 1029 -24.46 -15.81 -1.08
CA PHE A 1029 -24.55 -17.08 -1.80
C PHE A 1029 -25.41 -18.12 -1.07
N ILE A 1030 -25.30 -18.22 0.26
CA ILE A 1030 -26.13 -19.10 1.09
C ILE A 1030 -27.61 -18.73 0.97
N GLU A 1031 -27.93 -17.44 1.05
CA GLU A 1031 -29.30 -16.95 0.90
C GLU A 1031 -29.86 -17.27 -0.49
N LEU A 1032 -29.06 -17.07 -1.54
CA LEU A 1032 -29.45 -17.37 -2.92
C LEU A 1032 -29.81 -18.86 -3.12
N ILE A 1033 -29.05 -19.78 -2.53
CA ILE A 1033 -29.26 -21.23 -2.73
C ILE A 1033 -30.27 -21.86 -1.76
N LYS A 1034 -30.52 -21.26 -0.59
CA LYS A 1034 -31.42 -21.79 0.45
C LYS A 1034 -32.84 -21.26 0.34
N ASN A 1035 -33.00 -19.98 -0.01
CA ASN A 1035 -34.31 -19.37 0.01
C ASN A 1035 -35.11 -19.79 -1.24
N GLU A 1036 -36.22 -20.49 -1.01
CA GLU A 1036 -37.09 -21.03 -2.07
C GLU A 1036 -37.60 -19.94 -3.03
N ARG A 1037 -37.67 -18.69 -2.58
CA ARG A 1037 -38.05 -17.53 -3.41
C ARG A 1037 -37.23 -17.42 -4.70
N PHE A 1038 -35.94 -17.78 -4.66
CA PHE A 1038 -35.06 -17.64 -5.83
C PHE A 1038 -35.13 -18.85 -6.78
N ASN A 1039 -35.71 -19.97 -6.32
CA ASN A 1039 -35.85 -21.20 -7.09
C ASN A 1039 -34.55 -21.66 -7.77
N PHE A 1040 -33.41 -21.45 -7.10
CA PHE A 1040 -32.06 -21.52 -7.67
C PHE A 1040 -31.81 -22.83 -8.43
N TRP A 1041 -32.08 -23.97 -7.79
CA TRP A 1041 -31.80 -25.32 -8.32
C TRP A 1041 -32.66 -25.74 -9.52
N ASN A 1042 -33.69 -24.95 -9.87
CA ASN A 1042 -34.57 -25.24 -11.00
C ASN A 1042 -34.18 -24.49 -12.27
N HIS A 1043 -33.22 -23.57 -12.22
CA HIS A 1043 -32.74 -22.86 -13.41
C HIS A 1043 -31.89 -23.76 -14.31
N PRO A 1044 -32.01 -23.63 -15.65
CA PRO A 1044 -31.35 -24.53 -16.61
C PRO A 1044 -29.82 -24.50 -16.51
N PHE A 1045 -29.22 -23.34 -16.20
CA PHE A 1045 -27.77 -23.21 -16.06
C PHE A 1045 -27.19 -23.99 -14.88
N THR A 1046 -27.98 -24.32 -13.85
CA THR A 1046 -27.50 -25.11 -12.70
C THR A 1046 -27.30 -26.59 -13.05
N LYS A 1047 -28.00 -27.07 -14.09
CA LYS A 1047 -27.95 -28.44 -14.61
C LYS A 1047 -27.26 -28.54 -15.96
N ALA A 1048 -26.64 -27.46 -16.42
CA ALA A 1048 -26.00 -27.39 -17.74
C ALA A 1048 -24.82 -28.36 -17.89
N ALA A 1049 -24.14 -28.70 -16.80
CA ALA A 1049 -23.11 -29.72 -16.75
C ALA A 1049 -23.12 -30.46 -15.40
N PRO A 1050 -22.99 -31.80 -15.39
CA PRO A 1050 -22.98 -32.60 -14.16
C PRO A 1050 -21.79 -32.25 -13.23
N GLU A 1051 -20.76 -31.62 -13.77
CA GLU A 1051 -19.56 -31.16 -13.06
C GLU A 1051 -19.87 -29.88 -12.28
N LEU A 1052 -20.66 -28.98 -12.88
CA LEU A 1052 -21.10 -27.73 -12.28
C LEU A 1052 -22.12 -27.99 -11.17
N GLU A 1053 -23.03 -28.95 -11.36
CA GLU A 1053 -23.97 -29.42 -10.34
C GLU A 1053 -23.24 -29.99 -9.12
N LYS A 1054 -22.25 -30.88 -9.33
CA LYS A 1054 -21.39 -31.39 -8.25
C LYS A 1054 -20.60 -30.29 -7.56
N LEU A 1055 -20.18 -29.26 -8.30
CA LEU A 1055 -19.46 -28.12 -7.74
C LEU A 1055 -20.39 -27.25 -6.88
N PHE A 1056 -21.62 -26.97 -7.33
CA PHE A 1056 -22.64 -26.32 -6.52
C PHE A 1056 -22.97 -27.12 -5.26
N GLU A 1057 -23.15 -28.44 -5.38
CA GLU A 1057 -23.36 -29.32 -4.23
C GLU A 1057 -22.15 -29.38 -3.30
N SER A 1058 -20.93 -29.33 -3.82
CA SER A 1058 -19.70 -29.35 -3.01
C SER A 1058 -19.54 -28.05 -2.25
N VAL A 1059 -19.78 -26.90 -2.90
CA VAL A 1059 -19.79 -25.60 -2.24
C VAL A 1059 -20.92 -25.55 -1.23
N ALA A 1060 -22.14 -25.98 -1.60
CA ALA A 1060 -23.27 -26.08 -0.68
C ALA A 1060 -22.97 -26.97 0.52
N ARG A 1061 -22.38 -28.16 0.33
CA ARG A 1061 -21.93 -29.05 1.42
C ARG A 1061 -20.82 -28.45 2.27
N SER A 1062 -19.85 -27.77 1.66
CA SER A 1062 -18.81 -27.05 2.41
C SER A 1062 -19.35 -25.86 3.19
N CYS A 1063 -20.47 -25.31 2.73
CA CYS A 1063 -21.25 -24.23 3.32
C CYS A 1063 -22.45 -24.73 4.16
N MET A 1064 -22.60 -26.05 4.34
CA MET A 1064 -23.66 -26.70 5.11
C MET A 1064 -22.98 -27.78 5.94
N ALA A 1065 -22.24 -27.38 6.98
CA ALA A 1065 -21.65 -28.37 7.87
C ALA A 1065 -22.76 -29.21 8.55
N ALA A 1066 -22.45 -30.50 8.67
CA ALA A 1066 -23.28 -31.61 9.11
C ALA A 1066 -24.13 -31.33 10.37
N PRO A 1067 -25.28 -32.04 10.53
CA PRO A 1067 -26.02 -31.99 11.78
C PRO A 1067 -25.10 -32.32 12.96
N PRO A 1068 -25.28 -31.67 14.12
CA PRO A 1068 -24.45 -31.92 15.29
C PRO A 1068 -24.48 -33.41 15.61
N ALA A 1069 -23.30 -34.01 15.81
CA ALA A 1069 -23.20 -35.35 16.33
C ALA A 1069 -24.00 -35.43 17.64
N ILE A 1070 -25.06 -36.24 17.64
CA ILE A 1070 -25.82 -36.61 18.83
C ILE A 1070 -24.78 -37.13 19.82
N LYS A 1071 -24.67 -36.48 20.98
CA LYS A 1071 -23.80 -36.96 22.06
C LYS A 1071 -24.23 -38.38 22.42
N PRO A 1072 -23.31 -39.34 22.67
CA PRO A 1072 -23.66 -40.70 23.08
C PRO A 1072 -24.45 -40.79 24.40
N GLN A 1073 -24.76 -39.66 25.04
CA GLN A 1073 -25.55 -39.59 26.27
C GLN A 1073 -27.06 -39.51 26.01
N ASP A 1074 -27.52 -39.09 24.83
CA ASP A 1074 -28.97 -39.01 24.52
C ASP A 1074 -29.53 -40.31 23.90
N VAL A 1075 -28.67 -41.26 23.54
CA VAL A 1075 -29.09 -42.59 23.06
C VAL A 1075 -29.36 -43.56 24.22
N ALA A 1076 -28.80 -43.30 25.42
CA ALA A 1076 -29.02 -44.12 26.60
C ALA A 1076 -30.37 -43.84 27.29
N ALA A 1077 -30.96 -42.65 27.10
CA ALA A 1077 -32.26 -42.30 27.67
C ALA A 1077 -33.46 -42.82 26.85
N ALA A 1078 -33.27 -43.11 25.56
CA ALA A 1078 -34.32 -43.64 24.68
C ALA A 1078 -34.45 -45.18 24.70
N ALA A 1079 -33.51 -45.89 25.33
CA ALA A 1079 -33.48 -47.36 25.35
C ALA A 1079 -34.04 -48.01 26.63
N ALA A 1080 -34.54 -47.23 27.59
CA ALA A 1080 -34.97 -47.75 28.91
C ALA A 1080 -36.49 -47.61 29.21
N GLY A 1081 -37.32 -47.23 28.24
CA GLY A 1081 -38.75 -47.02 28.46
C GLY A 1081 -39.62 -47.66 27.38
N GLY A 1082 -39.82 -48.98 27.45
CA GLY A 1082 -40.71 -49.68 26.54
C GLY A 1082 -40.94 -51.14 26.92
N THR A 1083 -41.80 -51.37 27.92
CA THR A 1083 -42.45 -52.67 28.11
C THR A 1083 -43.57 -52.84 27.07
N PRO A 1084 -43.72 -54.02 26.44
CA PRO A 1084 -44.77 -54.24 25.46
C PRO A 1084 -46.07 -54.68 26.16
N GLN A 1085 -47.17 -53.98 25.91
CA GLN A 1085 -48.52 -54.53 26.16
C GLN A 1085 -49.22 -54.74 24.82
N ALA A 1086 -49.70 -55.97 24.67
CA ALA A 1086 -50.30 -56.54 23.48
C ALA A 1086 -51.78 -56.15 23.32
N ALA A 1087 -52.20 -56.16 22.05
CA ALA A 1087 -53.51 -56.55 21.54
C ALA A 1087 -54.76 -55.73 21.93
N GLY A 1088 -55.46 -55.26 20.89
CA GLY A 1088 -56.81 -54.72 20.98
C GLY A 1088 -57.38 -54.37 19.60
N VAL A 1089 -57.73 -55.41 18.83
CA VAL A 1089 -58.64 -55.34 17.67
C VAL A 1089 -59.98 -54.74 18.10
N VAL A 1090 -60.59 -53.87 17.29
CA VAL A 1090 -61.99 -53.92 16.77
C VAL A 1090 -62.27 -52.61 16.01
N GLY A 1091 -62.76 -52.73 14.77
CA GLY A 1091 -63.51 -51.68 14.07
C GLY A 1091 -62.93 -51.28 12.73
#